data_AF-A0A8X7SBZ9-F1
#
_entry.id   AF-A0A8X7SBZ9-F1
#
_cell.length_a   1.000
_cell.length_b   1.000
_cell.length_c   1.000
_cell.angle_alpha   90.00
_cell.angle_beta   90.00
_cell.angle_gamma   90.00
#
_symmetry.space_group_name_H-M   'P 1'
#
loop_
_entity.id
_entity.type
_entity.pdbx_description
1 polymer ?
#
loop_
_entity_poly.entity_id
_entity_poly.type
_entity_poly.pdbx_seq_one_letter_code
_entity_poly.pdbx_strand_id
1 'polypeptide(L)'
;MFNLISIALVIGLIVTAAAYLFRSKLNLPPSPVGFPVIGHLHLVKDHAHRCLRDLSKNLGPVFFLRLGSRRAVVVTSASAAEEFLSHGNDVVFANRPIITMGKYVAYNNTTVLVAPYGDHWRNLRRICTVEIFSAARLKASLEIRRDESRSLLRTIHAATSKGGDNSVRVELRPLLSGLTLNVVMRMVAGKRYYGQDNAEAKEVRELIREMFELAGCPYVADFLPILKLFDFDGYIKKFKKLGSKLDKFFQGLVDEHRRNKGKTEFKNTMITHLLTLQESQPEYYTDEVIKGLVEVMIVAGTDSTAVTLEWAMANLLNHPDVLAKVKTELKNVVSREGRLMEESDTTTCTYLNNVISETLRLYPAVPMLLPHLSSVDCKVSGYDIPRDTWLLINAWAIQRDPKLWDEPEAFKPERFDSEELKTYRGKFLPFGIGRRACPGMGLARLVLSLGLGSLIQCFDWEKDEDMAIDMSEGKALNMPKAVPLVAKCKSSPILDNILNLPPSPVGFPVIGHLHLLKVPVHRCLRDLSQNLGPVFLLRLGSCRAVVVTSGSAAQEFLSHGNDVVFANRPIRTMGKYVSYNNTALSVAPYGDHWRNLRRICTLEIFSPTRLKATLEIRRDELRSLLRTIKAAATSEGGDNSVRVELRPLLSGFTLNVVMRMIAGKRCEAKEVRELISETFELAGSPCIADFLPILKLFDFDGHIKKVKKHGSKLDKFLQGLVDDHRRNRGKTEFKNTMITHLLTLQESQPEYYTDEIIKGLVQVMIVAGTDTTAVTLEWAMANLLNHPDVLAKVKTELNNVVSREGRLMEESDTTTCTYLNNVISETLRMYPAGPLLVPHSSSVDCKVAGYDIPRGTTLIINAWAIQRDPKLWDEPEAFKPERFDSEELKTYHGKFLPFGIGRRACPGMGLAQLVLILGLGSLIQCFDWERDEDLAVDMSEGKGLSMPKAVPLVAKCKSSPILDNNVI
;
A
#
# COMPACT_ATOMS: atom_id res chain seq x y z
N MET A 1 -44.56 5.67 -60.49
CA MET A 1 -43.16 5.19 -60.31
C MET A 1 -42.17 5.86 -61.27
N PHE A 2 -42.55 6.18 -62.52
CA PHE A 2 -41.69 6.86 -63.51
C PHE A 2 -41.26 8.31 -63.13
N ASN A 3 -42.09 9.11 -62.44
CA ASN A 3 -41.75 10.51 -62.13
C ASN A 3 -40.63 10.68 -61.08
N LEU A 4 -40.51 9.77 -60.10
CA LEU A 4 -39.45 9.85 -59.08
C LEU A 4 -38.07 9.49 -59.65
N ILE A 5 -38.01 8.55 -60.60
CA ILE A 5 -36.77 8.14 -61.27
C ILE A 5 -36.29 9.25 -62.20
N SER A 6 -37.19 9.88 -62.96
CA SER A 6 -36.86 11.00 -63.84
C SER A 6 -36.40 12.24 -63.06
N ILE A 7 -37.03 12.55 -61.92
CA ILE A 7 -36.59 13.65 -61.04
C ILE A 7 -35.21 13.34 -60.44
N ALA A 8 -34.95 12.11 -60.00
CA ALA A 8 -33.65 11.71 -59.49
C ALA A 8 -32.55 11.76 -60.56
N LEU A 9 -32.85 11.39 -61.81
CA LEU A 9 -31.94 11.50 -62.96
C LEU A 9 -31.64 12.95 -63.33
N VAL A 10 -32.65 13.82 -63.34
CA VAL A 10 -32.48 15.26 -63.64
C VAL A 10 -31.71 15.96 -62.53
N ILE A 11 -32.01 15.67 -61.25
CA ILE A 11 -31.21 16.17 -60.12
C ILE A 11 -29.78 15.61 -60.21
N GLY A 12 -29.61 14.34 -60.57
CA GLY A 12 -28.31 13.73 -60.80
C GLY A 12 -27.51 14.43 -61.90
N LEU A 13 -28.16 14.76 -63.03
CA LEU A 13 -27.60 15.50 -64.16
C LEU A 13 -27.27 16.96 -63.81
N ILE A 14 -28.12 17.65 -63.06
CA ILE A 14 -27.88 19.03 -62.59
C ILE A 14 -26.73 19.05 -61.58
N VAL A 15 -26.66 18.08 -60.67
CA VAL A 15 -25.56 17.95 -59.70
C VAL A 15 -24.26 17.60 -60.40
N THR A 16 -24.26 16.75 -61.42
CA THR A 16 -23.05 16.44 -62.22
C THR A 16 -22.64 17.61 -63.10
N ALA A 17 -23.59 18.32 -63.74
CA ALA A 17 -23.32 19.53 -64.52
C ALA A 17 -22.81 20.67 -63.64
N ALA A 18 -23.39 20.89 -62.45
CA ALA A 18 -22.90 21.84 -61.47
C ALA A 18 -21.52 21.43 -60.93
N ALA A 19 -21.29 20.14 -60.64
CA ALA A 19 -19.97 19.66 -60.23
C ALA A 19 -18.91 19.81 -61.32
N TYR A 20 -19.30 19.76 -62.60
CA TYR A 20 -18.42 19.99 -63.75
C TYR A 20 -18.14 21.49 -63.98
N LEU A 21 -19.16 22.35 -63.85
CA LEU A 21 -19.07 23.82 -63.99
C LEU A 21 -18.35 24.49 -62.81
N PHE A 22 -18.42 23.92 -61.60
CA PHE A 22 -17.72 24.38 -60.40
C PHE A 22 -16.44 23.57 -60.09
N ARG A 23 -15.83 22.92 -61.09
CA ARG A 23 -14.51 22.30 -60.91
C ARG A 23 -13.49 23.36 -60.53
N SER A 24 -13.04 23.30 -59.27
CA SER A 24 -11.96 24.12 -58.74
C SER A 24 -10.71 24.02 -59.64
N LYS A 25 -10.15 25.16 -60.04
CA LYS A 25 -8.88 25.27 -60.80
C LYS A 25 -7.63 24.88 -59.99
N LEU A 26 -7.80 24.45 -58.74
CA LEU A 26 -6.70 24.05 -57.85
C LEU A 26 -6.05 22.74 -58.31
N ASN A 27 -4.72 22.68 -58.24
CA ASN A 27 -3.93 21.47 -58.45
C ASN A 27 -3.98 20.59 -57.19
N LEU A 28 -5.12 19.93 -56.94
CA LEU A 28 -5.30 19.03 -55.80
C LEU A 28 -4.52 17.71 -56.00
N PRO A 29 -4.13 17.02 -54.91
CA PRO A 29 -3.55 15.68 -55.01
C PRO A 29 -4.51 14.68 -55.70
N PRO A 30 -3.99 13.60 -56.30
CA PRO A 30 -4.80 12.55 -56.91
C PRO A 30 -5.90 12.04 -55.97
N SER A 31 -7.11 11.81 -56.49
CA SER A 31 -8.26 11.35 -55.69
C SER A 31 -8.92 10.16 -56.39
N PRO A 32 -9.34 9.12 -55.65
CA PRO A 32 -10.22 8.10 -56.20
C PRO A 32 -11.64 8.66 -56.43
N VAL A 33 -12.51 7.86 -57.06
CA VAL A 33 -13.92 8.23 -57.26
C VAL A 33 -14.64 8.17 -55.90
N GLY A 34 -15.29 9.27 -55.52
CA GLY A 34 -16.09 9.36 -54.29
C GLY A 34 -17.60 9.34 -54.56
N PHE A 35 -18.38 8.82 -53.61
CA PHE A 35 -19.84 8.84 -53.69
C PHE A 35 -20.42 10.21 -53.31
N PRO A 36 -21.61 10.59 -53.82
CA PRO A 36 -22.32 11.78 -53.37
C PRO A 36 -22.52 11.77 -51.85
N VAL A 37 -22.42 12.95 -51.22
CA VAL A 37 -22.63 13.19 -49.77
C VAL A 37 -21.57 12.56 -48.84
N ILE A 38 -21.34 11.24 -48.89
CA ILE A 38 -20.40 10.55 -47.99
C ILE A 38 -18.94 10.59 -48.48
N GLY A 39 -18.72 10.92 -49.76
CA GLY A 39 -17.40 10.94 -50.36
C GLY A 39 -16.73 9.56 -50.30
N HIS A 40 -15.59 9.50 -49.62
CA HIS A 40 -14.69 8.36 -49.52
C HIS A 40 -14.75 7.65 -48.17
N LEU A 41 -15.73 7.97 -47.30
CA LEU A 41 -15.87 7.29 -46.00
C LEU A 41 -15.98 5.77 -46.14
N HIS A 42 -16.62 5.30 -47.21
CA HIS A 42 -16.76 3.87 -47.54
C HIS A 42 -15.43 3.16 -47.83
N LEU A 43 -14.37 3.92 -48.14
CA LEU A 43 -13.03 3.38 -48.37
C LEU A 43 -12.28 3.18 -47.04
N VAL A 44 -12.65 3.88 -45.96
CA VAL A 44 -11.96 3.78 -44.67
C VAL A 44 -12.55 2.62 -43.87
N LYS A 45 -11.94 1.44 -44.00
CA LYS A 45 -12.31 0.21 -43.26
C LYS A 45 -11.52 0.09 -41.96
N ASP A 46 -11.75 -1.00 -41.23
CA ASP A 46 -10.90 -1.44 -40.12
C ASP A 46 -9.42 -1.41 -40.53
N HIS A 47 -8.53 -1.03 -39.61
CA HIS A 47 -7.09 -0.84 -39.88
C HIS A 47 -6.83 0.21 -40.96
N ALA A 48 -7.32 1.43 -40.73
CA ALA A 48 -7.27 2.55 -41.68
C ALA A 48 -5.86 2.78 -42.28
N HIS A 49 -4.79 2.61 -41.51
CA HIS A 49 -3.40 2.71 -42.01
C HIS A 49 -3.10 1.72 -43.14
N ARG A 50 -3.56 0.46 -43.06
CA ARG A 50 -3.33 -0.53 -44.13
C ARG A 50 -4.12 -0.17 -45.38
N CYS A 51 -5.40 0.17 -45.19
CA CYS A 51 -6.28 0.52 -46.30
C CYS A 51 -5.78 1.77 -47.06
N LEU A 52 -5.38 2.82 -46.33
CA LEU A 52 -4.84 4.04 -46.92
C LEU A 52 -3.47 3.81 -47.59
N ARG A 53 -2.66 2.87 -47.08
CA ARG A 53 -1.42 2.42 -47.74
C ARG A 53 -1.71 1.67 -49.03
N ASP A 54 -2.76 0.86 -49.09
CA ASP A 54 -3.12 0.14 -50.32
C ASP A 54 -3.67 1.08 -51.40
N LEU A 55 -4.38 2.14 -51.01
CA LEU A 55 -4.78 3.21 -51.95
C LEU A 55 -3.58 3.98 -52.51
N SER A 56 -2.53 4.21 -51.71
CA SER A 56 -1.36 4.97 -52.16
C SER A 56 -0.54 4.25 -53.24
N LYS A 57 -0.66 2.91 -53.36
CA LYS A 57 -0.03 2.14 -54.44
C LYS A 57 -0.49 2.58 -55.84
N ASN A 58 -1.75 2.98 -55.98
CA ASN A 58 -2.34 3.40 -57.26
C ASN A 58 -2.38 4.92 -57.43
N LEU A 59 -2.51 5.67 -56.32
CA LEU A 59 -2.69 7.12 -56.35
C LEU A 59 -1.39 7.90 -56.13
N GLY A 60 -0.32 7.23 -55.71
CA GLY A 60 0.93 7.86 -55.28
C GLY A 60 0.96 8.19 -53.79
N PRO A 61 2.10 8.67 -53.29
CA PRO A 61 2.37 8.82 -51.85
C PRO A 61 1.64 9.99 -51.17
N VAL A 62 1.06 10.91 -51.94
CA VAL A 62 0.27 12.04 -51.46
C VAL A 62 -1.02 12.06 -52.27
N PHE A 63 -2.16 11.84 -51.62
CA PHE A 63 -3.46 11.75 -52.28
C PHE A 63 -4.59 12.37 -51.46
N PHE A 64 -5.66 12.76 -52.14
CA PHE A 64 -6.78 13.50 -51.59
C PHE A 64 -7.97 12.58 -51.34
N LEU A 65 -8.64 12.79 -50.21
CA LEU A 65 -9.91 12.17 -49.86
C LEU A 65 -10.89 13.22 -49.35
N ARG A 66 -12.11 13.17 -49.83
CA ARG A 66 -13.28 13.80 -49.22
C ARG A 66 -13.96 12.84 -48.25
N LEU A 67 -13.88 13.05 -46.93
CA LEU A 67 -14.54 12.26 -45.89
C LEU A 67 -15.84 12.96 -45.46
N GLY A 68 -16.94 12.64 -46.14
CA GLY A 68 -18.21 13.36 -46.00
C GLY A 68 -18.07 14.84 -46.36
N SER A 69 -18.24 15.71 -45.35
CA SER A 69 -18.04 17.16 -45.45
C SER A 69 -16.59 17.62 -45.27
N ARG A 70 -15.67 16.73 -44.85
CA ARG A 70 -14.28 17.06 -44.56
C ARG A 70 -13.37 16.75 -45.73
N ARG A 71 -12.39 17.63 -45.97
CA ARG A 71 -11.30 17.40 -46.91
C ARG A 71 -10.12 16.79 -46.15
N ALA A 72 -9.46 15.80 -46.71
CA ALA A 72 -8.31 15.14 -46.13
C ALA A 72 -7.25 14.88 -47.20
N VAL A 73 -5.98 15.07 -46.82
CA VAL A 73 -4.81 14.70 -47.59
C VAL A 73 -4.10 13.61 -46.80
N VAL A 74 -3.82 12.51 -47.47
CA VAL A 74 -3.14 11.35 -46.91
C VAL A 74 -1.71 11.31 -47.41
N VAL A 75 -0.77 11.12 -46.49
CA VAL A 75 0.66 11.09 -46.77
C VAL A 75 1.24 9.75 -46.32
N THR A 76 1.90 9.05 -47.24
CA THR A 76 2.54 7.75 -46.99
C THR A 76 4.04 7.71 -47.32
N SER A 77 4.67 8.83 -47.68
CA SER A 77 6.13 8.93 -47.88
C SER A 77 6.81 9.79 -46.81
N ALA A 78 8.05 9.43 -46.48
CA ALA A 78 8.86 10.15 -45.49
C ALA A 78 9.15 11.61 -45.91
N SER A 79 9.52 11.82 -47.17
CA SER A 79 9.87 13.15 -47.69
C SER A 79 8.67 14.11 -47.66
N ALA A 80 7.49 13.67 -48.07
CA ALA A 80 6.28 14.49 -47.99
C ALA A 80 5.90 14.75 -46.53
N ALA A 81 5.95 13.74 -45.65
CA ALA A 81 5.65 13.93 -44.23
C ALA A 81 6.58 14.98 -43.58
N GLU A 82 7.86 14.97 -43.96
CA GLU A 82 8.84 15.97 -43.52
C GLU A 82 8.56 17.37 -44.09
N GLU A 83 8.16 17.48 -45.36
CA GLU A 83 7.76 18.75 -45.98
C GLU A 83 6.50 19.35 -45.33
N PHE A 84 5.50 18.53 -45.00
CA PHE A 84 4.27 18.97 -44.34
C PHE A 84 4.50 19.39 -42.86
N LEU A 85 5.40 18.71 -42.15
CA LEU A 85 5.58 18.89 -40.70
C LEU A 85 6.85 19.68 -40.30
N SER A 86 7.66 20.10 -41.26
CA SER A 86 8.89 20.88 -41.06
C SER A 86 8.98 22.04 -42.06
N HIS A 87 10.15 22.68 -42.19
CA HIS A 87 10.45 23.65 -43.25
C HIS A 87 9.45 24.82 -43.39
N GLY A 88 8.83 25.27 -42.29
CA GLY A 88 7.88 26.40 -42.26
C GLY A 88 6.41 26.02 -42.41
N ASN A 89 6.09 24.81 -42.90
CA ASN A 89 4.72 24.29 -42.96
C ASN A 89 4.23 23.73 -41.61
N ASP A 90 5.16 23.47 -40.69
CA ASP A 90 4.88 22.97 -39.33
C ASP A 90 3.87 23.84 -38.56
N VAL A 91 3.88 25.16 -38.78
CA VAL A 91 2.89 26.11 -38.24
C VAL A 91 1.56 26.01 -38.97
N VAL A 92 1.57 25.89 -40.30
CA VAL A 92 0.36 25.79 -41.13
C VAL A 92 -0.49 24.60 -40.72
N PHE A 93 0.16 23.46 -40.49
CA PHE A 93 -0.46 22.20 -40.07
C PHE A 93 -0.43 21.98 -38.56
N ALA A 94 -0.12 23.00 -37.75
CA ALA A 94 -0.07 22.85 -36.29
C ALA A 94 -1.46 22.68 -35.66
N ASN A 95 -2.56 22.97 -36.36
CA ASN A 95 -3.92 22.82 -35.83
C ASN A 95 -4.35 21.35 -35.78
N ARG A 96 -5.39 21.09 -34.97
CA ARG A 96 -6.06 19.79 -34.87
C ARG A 96 -7.52 19.92 -35.30
N PRO A 97 -8.11 18.90 -35.94
CA PRO A 97 -9.53 18.92 -36.23
C PRO A 97 -10.39 18.94 -34.97
N ILE A 98 -11.42 19.80 -34.98
CA ILE A 98 -12.41 19.87 -33.90
C ILE A 98 -13.44 18.76 -34.11
N ILE A 99 -13.43 17.78 -33.20
CA ILE A 99 -14.32 16.61 -33.21
C ILE A 99 -15.21 16.59 -31.96
N THR A 100 -16.30 15.83 -32.02
CA THR A 100 -17.33 15.83 -30.96
C THR A 100 -16.79 15.32 -29.62
N MET A 101 -15.90 14.32 -29.64
CA MET A 101 -15.23 13.84 -28.43
C MET A 101 -14.44 14.96 -27.73
N GLY A 102 -13.65 15.73 -28.49
CA GLY A 102 -12.85 16.83 -27.93
C GLY A 102 -13.71 17.91 -27.29
N LYS A 103 -14.94 18.12 -27.79
CA LYS A 103 -15.90 19.05 -27.18
C LYS A 103 -16.31 18.64 -25.76
N TYR A 104 -16.67 17.37 -25.56
CA TYR A 104 -17.31 16.90 -24.32
C TYR A 104 -16.36 16.23 -23.34
N VAL A 105 -15.23 15.70 -23.81
CA VAL A 105 -14.24 14.98 -22.98
C VAL A 105 -13.02 15.85 -22.73
N ALA A 106 -12.47 16.48 -23.77
CA ALA A 106 -11.23 17.26 -23.69
C ALA A 106 -11.48 18.77 -23.48
N TYR A 107 -12.38 19.11 -22.54
CA TYR A 107 -12.66 20.49 -22.11
C TYR A 107 -12.87 21.47 -23.28
N ASN A 108 -13.81 21.18 -24.18
CA ASN A 108 -14.05 22.00 -25.35
C ASN A 108 -12.83 22.20 -26.27
N ASN A 109 -11.99 21.17 -26.39
CA ASN A 109 -10.74 21.16 -27.15
C ASN A 109 -9.68 22.13 -26.60
N THR A 110 -9.59 22.31 -25.28
CA THR A 110 -8.54 23.17 -24.67
C THR A 110 -7.32 22.38 -24.20
N THR A 111 -7.32 21.04 -24.25
CA THR A 111 -6.16 20.24 -23.82
C THR A 111 -5.02 20.23 -24.84
N VAL A 112 -3.78 19.99 -24.40
CA VAL A 112 -2.57 20.08 -25.24
C VAL A 112 -2.59 19.14 -26.46
N LEU A 113 -3.36 18.05 -26.37
CA LEU A 113 -3.50 17.06 -27.43
C LEU A 113 -4.27 17.61 -28.64
N VAL A 114 -5.36 18.36 -28.40
CA VAL A 114 -6.35 18.77 -29.42
C VAL A 114 -6.51 20.28 -29.57
N ALA A 115 -5.96 21.10 -28.68
CA ALA A 115 -6.10 22.55 -28.75
C ALA A 115 -5.57 23.11 -30.07
N PRO A 116 -6.26 24.08 -30.71
CA PRO A 116 -5.74 24.80 -31.87
C PRO A 116 -4.40 25.47 -31.57
N TYR A 117 -3.57 25.62 -32.58
CA TYR A 117 -2.30 26.33 -32.48
C TYR A 117 -2.56 27.82 -32.23
N GLY A 118 -1.94 28.34 -31.18
CA GLY A 118 -2.10 29.70 -30.69
C GLY A 118 -1.41 29.84 -29.33
N ASP A 119 -1.58 30.98 -28.66
CA ASP A 119 -0.87 31.27 -27.42
C ASP A 119 -1.19 30.30 -26.29
N HIS A 120 -2.46 29.89 -26.17
CA HIS A 120 -2.88 28.85 -25.22
C HIS A 120 -2.12 27.53 -25.43
N TRP A 121 -2.11 27.00 -26.66
CA TRP A 121 -1.40 25.76 -26.95
C TRP A 121 0.12 25.90 -26.79
N ARG A 122 0.71 27.05 -27.16
CA ARG A 122 2.14 27.31 -26.96
C ARG A 122 2.48 27.31 -25.47
N ASN A 123 1.63 27.89 -24.63
CA ASN A 123 1.80 27.85 -23.18
C ASN A 123 1.68 26.41 -22.63
N LEU A 124 0.65 25.66 -23.04
CA LEU A 124 0.52 24.24 -22.67
C LEU A 124 1.75 23.43 -23.09
N ARG A 125 2.27 23.67 -24.30
CA ARG A 125 3.49 23.02 -24.79
C ARG A 125 4.70 23.37 -23.92
N ARG A 126 4.86 24.64 -23.54
CA ARG A 126 5.90 25.10 -22.60
C ARG A 126 5.77 24.38 -21.25
N ILE A 127 4.56 24.32 -20.67
CA ILE A 127 4.29 23.64 -19.41
C ILE A 127 4.68 22.17 -19.49
N CYS A 128 4.25 21.45 -20.54
CA CYS A 128 4.64 20.06 -20.73
C CYS A 128 6.16 19.88 -20.79
N THR A 129 6.86 20.69 -21.59
CA THR A 129 8.30 20.54 -21.78
C THR A 129 9.12 20.94 -20.54
N VAL A 130 8.74 22.01 -19.84
CA VAL A 130 9.52 22.57 -18.73
C VAL A 130 9.11 21.97 -17.39
N GLU A 131 7.80 21.96 -17.09
CA GLU A 131 7.28 21.66 -15.75
C GLU A 131 6.95 20.18 -15.53
N ILE A 132 6.80 19.40 -16.61
CA ILE A 132 6.38 17.99 -16.54
C ILE A 132 7.49 17.06 -17.04
N PHE A 133 7.99 17.27 -18.26
CA PHE A 133 8.87 16.33 -18.97
C PHE A 133 10.34 16.78 -19.07
N SER A 134 10.74 17.85 -18.38
CA SER A 134 12.15 18.23 -18.32
C SER A 134 12.98 17.14 -17.63
N ALA A 135 14.28 17.07 -17.97
CA ALA A 135 15.19 16.08 -17.39
C ALA A 135 15.19 16.12 -15.85
N ALA A 136 15.10 17.31 -15.26
CA ALA A 136 15.02 17.49 -13.81
C ALA A 136 13.74 16.88 -13.21
N ARG A 137 12.58 17.07 -13.86
CA ARG A 137 11.29 16.54 -13.39
C ARG A 137 11.18 15.03 -13.57
N LEU A 138 11.72 14.50 -14.67
CA LEU A 138 11.84 13.05 -14.85
C LEU A 138 12.78 12.43 -13.82
N LYS A 139 13.92 13.06 -13.53
CA LYS A 139 14.84 12.60 -12.47
C LYS A 139 14.21 12.64 -11.08
N ALA A 140 13.43 13.68 -10.76
CA ALA A 140 12.71 13.78 -9.48
C ALA A 140 11.66 12.68 -9.26
N SER A 141 11.22 12.00 -10.34
CA SER A 141 10.25 10.89 -10.30
C SER A 141 10.89 9.52 -10.55
N LEU A 142 12.23 9.42 -10.55
CA LEU A 142 12.95 8.17 -10.80
C LEU A 142 12.54 7.05 -9.83
N GLU A 143 12.43 7.36 -8.54
CA GLU A 143 12.03 6.37 -7.53
C GLU A 143 10.65 5.78 -7.83
N ILE A 144 9.73 6.54 -8.43
CA ILE A 144 8.41 6.03 -8.81
C ILE A 144 8.55 4.91 -9.85
N ARG A 145 9.33 5.14 -10.90
CA ARG A 145 9.54 4.15 -11.98
C ARG A 145 10.29 2.93 -11.48
N ARG A 146 11.35 3.13 -10.68
CA ARG A 146 12.08 2.04 -10.01
C ARG A 146 11.12 1.17 -9.18
N ASP A 147 10.30 1.82 -8.36
CA ASP A 147 9.44 1.16 -7.38
C ASP A 147 8.26 0.42 -8.05
N GLU A 148 7.66 0.99 -9.10
CA GLU A 148 6.63 0.28 -9.89
C GLU A 148 7.22 -0.87 -10.72
N SER A 149 8.40 -0.71 -11.32
CA SER A 149 9.10 -1.80 -12.00
C SER A 149 9.36 -2.95 -11.03
N ARG A 150 9.88 -2.67 -9.83
CA ARG A 150 10.07 -3.70 -8.78
C ARG A 150 8.74 -4.31 -8.32
N SER A 151 7.67 -3.52 -8.23
CA SER A 151 6.33 -4.04 -7.89
C SER A 151 5.82 -5.03 -8.95
N LEU A 152 6.02 -4.73 -10.24
CA LEU A 152 5.72 -5.66 -11.33
C LEU A 152 6.51 -6.97 -11.19
N LEU A 153 7.83 -6.86 -10.99
CA LEU A 153 8.70 -8.03 -10.80
C LEU A 153 8.24 -8.87 -9.59
N ARG A 154 7.94 -8.25 -8.45
CA ARG A 154 7.43 -8.95 -7.26
C ARG A 154 6.11 -9.67 -7.52
N THR A 155 5.22 -9.06 -8.32
CA THR A 155 3.92 -9.65 -8.67
C THR A 155 4.10 -10.93 -9.51
N ILE A 156 4.96 -10.87 -10.53
CA ILE A 156 5.27 -12.03 -11.38
C ILE A 156 6.03 -13.09 -10.56
N HIS A 157 7.04 -12.68 -9.77
CA HIS A 157 7.80 -13.59 -8.92
C HIS A 157 6.89 -14.34 -7.93
N ALA A 158 5.98 -13.64 -7.24
CA ALA A 158 5.03 -14.27 -6.33
C ALA A 158 4.08 -15.26 -7.01
N ALA A 159 3.79 -15.08 -8.30
CA ALA A 159 3.05 -16.07 -9.09
C ALA A 159 3.93 -17.31 -9.38
N THR A 160 5.20 -17.10 -9.77
CA THR A 160 6.15 -18.21 -10.03
C THR A 160 6.47 -19.02 -8.77
N SER A 161 6.64 -18.41 -7.59
CA SER A 161 6.96 -19.14 -6.35
C SER A 161 5.82 -20.05 -5.86
N LYS A 162 4.59 -19.90 -6.39
CA LYS A 162 3.47 -20.82 -6.11
C LYS A 162 3.51 -22.07 -6.99
N GLY A 163 4.20 -22.02 -8.14
CA GLY A 163 4.32 -23.11 -9.10
C GLY A 163 5.46 -24.10 -8.82
N GLY A 164 6.30 -23.85 -7.81
CA GLY A 164 7.50 -24.66 -7.56
C GLY A 164 8.57 -24.43 -8.64
N ASP A 165 9.20 -25.51 -9.11
CA ASP A 165 10.22 -25.46 -10.17
C ASP A 165 9.64 -25.31 -11.60
N ASN A 166 8.31 -25.35 -11.74
CA ASN A 166 7.61 -25.30 -13.01
C ASN A 166 7.40 -23.86 -13.49
N SER A 167 7.46 -23.65 -14.81
CA SER A 167 7.15 -22.37 -15.43
C SER A 167 5.66 -22.02 -15.26
N VAL A 168 5.38 -20.74 -14.97
CA VAL A 168 4.01 -20.25 -14.73
C VAL A 168 3.54 -19.44 -15.93
N ARG A 169 2.30 -19.71 -16.37
CA ARG A 169 1.63 -18.95 -17.43
C ARG A 169 1.16 -17.60 -16.90
N VAL A 170 1.54 -16.52 -17.57
CA VAL A 170 1.13 -15.16 -17.25
C VAL A 170 0.62 -14.42 -18.48
N GLU A 171 -0.47 -13.70 -18.33
CA GLU A 171 -0.96 -12.75 -19.34
C GLU A 171 -0.29 -11.39 -19.12
N LEU A 172 0.46 -10.90 -20.11
CA LEU A 172 1.30 -9.71 -19.95
C LEU A 172 0.51 -8.40 -20.00
N ARG A 173 -0.55 -8.33 -20.80
CA ARG A 173 -1.27 -7.07 -21.03
C ARG A 173 -1.78 -6.41 -19.74
N PRO A 174 -2.47 -7.09 -18.81
CA PRO A 174 -2.93 -6.47 -17.56
C PRO A 174 -1.77 -6.02 -16.66
N LEU A 175 -0.67 -6.77 -16.65
CA LEU A 175 0.53 -6.48 -15.84
C LEU A 175 1.24 -5.20 -16.35
N LEU A 176 1.41 -5.09 -17.67
CA LEU A 176 2.06 -3.94 -18.32
C LEU A 176 1.19 -2.67 -18.26
N SER A 177 -0.14 -2.81 -18.41
CA SER A 177 -1.06 -1.69 -18.17
C SER A 177 -1.05 -1.24 -16.72
N GLY A 178 -0.91 -2.18 -15.76
CA GLY A 178 -0.76 -1.87 -14.35
C GLY A 178 0.51 -1.08 -14.03
N LEU A 179 1.66 -1.51 -14.59
CA LEU A 179 2.94 -0.81 -14.46
C LEU A 179 2.83 0.64 -14.95
N THR A 180 2.38 0.81 -16.19
CA THR A 180 2.36 2.13 -16.86
C THR A 180 1.36 3.07 -16.22
N LEU A 181 0.17 2.58 -15.86
CA LEU A 181 -0.84 3.40 -15.18
C LEU A 181 -0.34 3.87 -13.81
N ASN A 182 0.21 2.96 -13.00
CA ASN A 182 0.71 3.35 -11.68
C ASN A 182 1.88 4.33 -11.77
N VAL A 183 2.79 4.18 -12.75
CA VAL A 183 3.87 5.17 -12.97
C VAL A 183 3.27 6.54 -13.23
N VAL A 184 2.34 6.65 -14.18
CA VAL A 184 1.69 7.93 -14.52
C VAL A 184 0.91 8.48 -13.34
N MET A 185 0.08 7.67 -12.68
CA MET A 185 -0.76 8.11 -11.57
C MET A 185 0.02 8.54 -10.33
N ARG A 186 1.15 7.88 -10.03
CA ARG A 186 2.04 8.32 -8.95
C ARG A 186 2.77 9.60 -9.30
N MET A 187 3.22 9.75 -10.55
CA MET A 187 3.82 11.01 -11.01
C MET A 187 2.81 12.16 -10.96
N VAL A 188 1.56 11.89 -11.34
CA VAL A 188 0.51 12.90 -11.44
C VAL A 188 -0.07 13.28 -10.08
N ALA A 189 -0.47 12.27 -9.29
CA ALA A 189 -1.30 12.43 -8.10
C ALA A 189 -0.77 11.69 -6.85
N GLY A 190 0.37 11.00 -6.94
CA GLY A 190 0.93 10.22 -5.81
C GLY A 190 0.19 8.92 -5.49
N LYS A 191 -0.78 8.51 -6.32
CA LYS A 191 -1.67 7.36 -6.06
C LYS A 191 -1.35 6.13 -6.91
N ARG A 192 -1.64 4.94 -6.36
CA ARG A 192 -1.63 3.64 -7.08
C ARG A 192 -3.06 3.09 -7.20
N TYR A 193 -3.43 2.60 -8.37
CA TYR A 193 -4.73 1.98 -8.62
C TYR A 193 -4.64 0.52 -9.08
N TYR A 194 -3.46 0.01 -9.42
CA TYR A 194 -3.19 -1.43 -9.55
C TYR A 194 -2.47 -1.96 -8.30
N GLY A 195 -2.80 -3.19 -7.89
CA GLY A 195 -2.30 -3.80 -6.64
C GLY A 195 -3.07 -3.38 -5.38
N GLN A 196 -4.06 -2.49 -5.51
CA GLN A 196 -5.04 -2.18 -4.47
C GLN A 196 -6.37 -2.87 -4.79
N ASP A 197 -6.92 -3.60 -3.83
CA ASP A 197 -8.20 -4.33 -3.98
C ASP A 197 -9.33 -3.64 -3.20
N ASN A 198 -9.42 -2.32 -3.35
CA ASN A 198 -10.51 -1.49 -2.81
C ASN A 198 -11.48 -1.06 -3.92
N ALA A 199 -12.64 -0.55 -3.53
CA ALA A 199 -13.70 -0.16 -4.46
C ALA A 199 -13.27 1.00 -5.37
N GLU A 200 -12.58 2.00 -4.82
CA GLU A 200 -12.07 3.16 -5.57
C GLU A 200 -11.17 2.73 -6.73
N ALA A 201 -10.20 1.84 -6.48
CA ALA A 201 -9.29 1.36 -7.50
C ALA A 201 -10.00 0.58 -8.61
N LYS A 202 -11.07 -0.16 -8.29
CA LYS A 202 -11.90 -0.85 -9.29
C LYS A 202 -12.64 0.16 -10.17
N GLU A 203 -13.27 1.16 -9.56
CA GLU A 203 -14.02 2.20 -10.28
C GLU A 203 -13.12 3.03 -11.21
N VAL A 204 -11.92 3.41 -10.75
CA VAL A 204 -10.96 4.17 -11.57
C VAL A 204 -10.47 3.36 -12.76
N ARG A 205 -10.17 2.06 -12.59
CA ARG A 205 -9.76 1.19 -13.71
C ARG A 205 -10.86 1.05 -14.76
N GLU A 206 -12.12 0.91 -14.33
CA GLU A 206 -13.26 0.88 -15.24
C GLU A 206 -13.47 2.21 -15.96
N LEU A 207 -13.33 3.35 -15.27
CA LEU A 207 -13.43 4.67 -15.88
C LEU A 207 -12.37 4.89 -16.97
N ILE A 208 -11.13 4.46 -16.71
CA ILE A 208 -10.02 4.56 -17.67
C ILE A 208 -10.25 3.62 -18.86
N ARG A 209 -10.80 2.41 -18.64
CA ARG A 209 -11.19 1.49 -19.72
C ARG A 209 -12.27 2.10 -20.61
N GLU A 210 -13.34 2.65 -20.02
CA GLU A 210 -14.43 3.33 -20.74
C GLU A 210 -13.90 4.51 -21.59
N MET A 211 -12.90 5.23 -21.07
CA MET A 211 -12.23 6.32 -21.79
C MET A 211 -11.49 5.83 -23.05
N PHE A 212 -10.72 4.74 -22.96
CA PHE A 212 -9.99 4.20 -24.11
C PHE A 212 -10.91 3.58 -25.18
N GLU A 213 -11.98 2.90 -24.76
CA GLU A 213 -12.97 2.32 -25.67
C GLU A 213 -13.66 3.40 -26.52
N LEU A 214 -14.10 4.49 -25.88
CA LEU A 214 -14.80 5.57 -26.57
C LEU A 214 -13.87 6.44 -27.44
N ALA A 215 -12.59 6.57 -27.06
CA ALA A 215 -11.60 7.26 -27.90
C ALA A 215 -11.28 6.50 -29.20
N GLY A 216 -11.51 5.18 -29.24
CA GLY A 216 -11.27 4.30 -30.38
C GLY A 216 -12.29 4.37 -31.51
N CYS A 217 -13.49 4.90 -31.27
CA CYS A 217 -14.61 4.80 -32.21
C CYS A 217 -14.72 6.04 -33.14
N PRO A 218 -14.68 5.89 -34.48
CA PRO A 218 -14.94 6.99 -35.38
C PRO A 218 -16.43 7.40 -35.31
N TYR A 219 -16.71 8.59 -34.77
CA TYR A 219 -18.07 9.12 -34.72
C TYR A 219 -18.49 9.69 -36.08
N VAL A 220 -19.31 8.95 -36.83
CA VAL A 220 -19.68 9.25 -38.22
C VAL A 220 -20.26 10.67 -38.40
N ALA A 221 -21.00 11.18 -37.41
CA ALA A 221 -21.58 12.52 -37.49
C ALA A 221 -20.55 13.66 -37.45
N ASP A 222 -19.29 13.40 -37.09
CA ASP A 222 -18.20 14.38 -37.27
C ASP A 222 -17.82 14.60 -38.74
N PHE A 223 -18.12 13.64 -39.61
CA PHE A 223 -17.96 13.74 -41.05
C PHE A 223 -19.26 14.15 -41.77
N LEU A 224 -20.42 13.82 -41.18
CA LEU A 224 -21.75 14.14 -41.69
C LEU A 224 -22.55 14.98 -40.66
N PRO A 225 -22.40 16.32 -40.66
CA PRO A 225 -22.95 17.18 -39.61
C PRO A 225 -24.47 17.07 -39.42
N ILE A 226 -25.23 16.75 -40.47
CA ILE A 226 -26.69 16.58 -40.40
C ILE A 226 -27.10 15.47 -39.43
N LEU A 227 -26.26 14.45 -39.23
CA LEU A 227 -26.53 13.34 -38.32
C LEU A 227 -26.37 13.73 -36.83
N LYS A 228 -25.74 14.87 -36.52
CA LYS A 228 -25.56 15.33 -35.13
C LYS A 228 -26.88 15.70 -34.45
N LEU A 229 -27.93 15.99 -35.23
CA LEU A 229 -29.24 16.37 -34.72
C LEU A 229 -29.99 15.21 -34.03
N PHE A 230 -29.65 13.97 -34.34
CA PHE A 230 -30.44 12.80 -33.96
C PHE A 230 -29.74 11.84 -32.98
N ASP A 231 -28.44 12.01 -32.71
CA ASP A 231 -27.61 11.15 -31.86
C ASP A 231 -27.91 9.64 -32.01
N PHE A 232 -28.00 9.15 -33.27
CA PHE A 232 -28.54 7.82 -33.61
C PHE A 232 -27.94 6.65 -32.81
N ASP A 233 -26.64 6.71 -32.48
CA ASP A 233 -25.92 5.66 -31.74
C ASP A 233 -25.71 5.99 -30.24
N GLY A 234 -26.26 7.12 -29.77
CA GLY A 234 -26.11 7.61 -28.40
C GLY A 234 -24.70 8.07 -28.03
N TYR A 235 -23.80 8.30 -28.99
CA TYR A 235 -22.41 8.68 -28.75
C TYR A 235 -22.30 10.05 -28.06
N ILE A 236 -23.15 11.03 -28.40
CA ILE A 236 -23.13 12.33 -27.71
C ILE A 236 -23.47 12.15 -26.24
N LYS A 237 -24.50 11.34 -25.93
CA LYS A 237 -24.87 11.01 -24.55
C LYS A 237 -23.74 10.28 -23.82
N LYS A 238 -23.07 9.32 -24.46
CA LYS A 238 -21.91 8.59 -23.91
C LYS A 238 -20.74 9.54 -23.62
N PHE A 239 -20.36 10.39 -24.57
CA PHE A 239 -19.27 11.37 -24.37
C PHE A 239 -19.57 12.37 -23.25
N LYS A 240 -20.80 12.88 -23.16
CA LYS A 240 -21.21 13.75 -22.04
C LYS A 240 -21.11 13.05 -20.69
N LYS A 241 -21.59 11.81 -20.60
CA LYS A 241 -21.53 10.99 -19.38
C LYS A 241 -20.08 10.73 -18.97
N LEU A 242 -19.24 10.29 -19.91
CA LEU A 242 -17.82 10.05 -19.68
C LEU A 242 -17.10 11.32 -19.25
N GLY A 243 -17.28 12.42 -19.99
CA GLY A 243 -16.68 13.72 -19.66
C GLY A 243 -17.03 14.20 -18.26
N SER A 244 -18.30 14.07 -17.85
CA SER A 244 -18.72 14.43 -16.49
C SER A 244 -18.08 13.54 -15.41
N LYS A 245 -17.94 12.23 -15.65
CA LYS A 245 -17.27 11.33 -14.71
C LYS A 245 -15.78 11.66 -14.59
N LEU A 246 -15.10 11.88 -15.72
CA LEU A 246 -13.69 12.24 -15.76
C LEU A 246 -13.42 13.58 -15.09
N ASP A 247 -14.24 14.60 -15.38
CA ASP A 247 -14.13 15.91 -14.74
C ASP A 247 -14.26 15.82 -13.22
N LYS A 248 -15.26 15.09 -12.71
CA LYS A 248 -15.42 14.83 -11.27
C LYS A 248 -14.22 14.10 -10.67
N PHE A 249 -13.71 13.09 -11.37
CA PHE A 249 -12.54 12.34 -10.92
C PHE A 249 -11.29 13.23 -10.84
N PHE A 250 -10.98 13.98 -11.90
CA PHE A 250 -9.81 14.86 -11.93
C PHE A 250 -9.94 16.04 -10.97
N GLN A 251 -11.13 16.63 -10.83
CA GLN A 251 -11.39 17.64 -9.81
C GLN A 251 -11.17 17.07 -8.41
N GLY A 252 -11.63 15.84 -8.14
CA GLY A 252 -11.39 15.14 -6.88
C GLY A 252 -9.89 15.01 -6.55
N LEU A 253 -9.05 14.70 -7.55
CA LEU A 253 -7.60 14.66 -7.39
C LEU A 253 -7.02 16.05 -7.06
N VAL A 254 -7.45 17.09 -7.78
CA VAL A 254 -6.99 18.48 -7.54
C VAL A 254 -7.37 18.95 -6.13
N ASP A 255 -8.63 18.75 -5.73
CA ASP A 255 -9.13 19.20 -4.42
C ASP A 255 -8.48 18.43 -3.27
N GLU A 256 -8.18 17.15 -3.47
CA GLU A 256 -7.44 16.35 -2.50
C GLU A 256 -6.03 16.90 -2.28
N HIS A 257 -5.34 17.34 -3.33
CA HIS A 257 -4.01 17.95 -3.20
C HIS A 257 -4.09 19.30 -2.47
N ARG A 258 -5.13 20.09 -2.72
CA ARG A 258 -5.39 21.34 -1.97
C ARG A 258 -5.61 21.08 -0.49
N ARG A 259 -6.46 20.12 -0.14
CA ARG A 259 -6.76 19.75 1.27
C ARG A 259 -5.54 19.20 2.01
N ASN A 260 -4.57 18.64 1.29
CA ASN A 260 -3.40 17.98 1.86
C ASN A 260 -2.08 18.74 1.60
N LYS A 261 -2.15 20.06 1.36
CA LYS A 261 -0.98 20.91 1.11
C LYS A 261 0.07 20.72 2.22
N GLY A 262 1.31 20.44 1.82
CA GLY A 262 2.45 20.26 2.75
C GLY A 262 2.67 18.85 3.29
N LYS A 263 1.76 17.88 3.04
CA LYS A 263 2.01 16.49 3.40
C LYS A 263 3.06 15.84 2.48
N THR A 264 3.94 15.04 3.07
CA THR A 264 5.08 14.41 2.38
C THR A 264 4.65 13.56 1.18
N GLU A 265 3.51 12.87 1.30
CA GLU A 265 2.96 11.98 0.25
C GLU A 265 2.57 12.71 -1.05
N PHE A 266 2.29 14.02 -0.99
CA PHE A 266 1.89 14.84 -2.13
C PHE A 266 2.99 15.79 -2.62
N LYS A 267 4.15 15.86 -1.96
CA LYS A 267 5.14 16.94 -2.15
C LYS A 267 5.78 16.99 -3.55
N ASN A 268 5.91 15.86 -4.24
CA ASN A 268 6.63 15.76 -5.52
C ASN A 268 5.73 15.39 -6.72
N THR A 269 4.41 15.58 -6.61
CA THR A 269 3.47 15.24 -7.69
C THR A 269 3.37 16.36 -8.72
N MET A 270 2.91 16.03 -9.93
CA MET A 270 2.60 17.03 -10.97
C MET A 270 1.53 18.01 -10.49
N ILE A 271 0.44 17.51 -9.88
CA ILE A 271 -0.65 18.37 -9.41
C ILE A 271 -0.15 19.37 -8.37
N THR A 272 0.63 18.93 -7.36
CA THR A 272 1.21 19.86 -6.37
C THR A 272 2.10 20.92 -7.01
N HIS A 273 2.94 20.53 -7.97
CA HIS A 273 3.81 21.46 -8.68
C HIS A 273 3.01 22.51 -9.48
N LEU A 274 2.00 22.07 -10.23
CA LEU A 274 1.14 22.97 -11.00
C LEU A 274 0.28 23.87 -10.10
N LEU A 275 -0.21 23.36 -8.97
CA LEU A 275 -0.92 24.17 -7.97
C LEU A 275 0.00 25.22 -7.32
N THR A 276 1.29 24.90 -7.13
CA THR A 276 2.26 25.88 -6.64
C THR A 276 2.47 27.00 -7.66
N LEU A 277 2.56 26.66 -8.95
CA LEU A 277 2.65 27.65 -10.02
C LEU A 277 1.37 28.47 -10.17
N GLN A 278 0.20 27.86 -9.95
CA GLN A 278 -1.11 28.53 -9.92
C GLN A 278 -1.17 29.67 -8.89
N GLU A 279 -0.45 29.57 -7.77
CA GLU A 279 -0.39 30.65 -6.76
C GLU A 279 0.31 31.92 -7.31
N SER A 280 1.32 31.74 -8.16
CA SER A 280 2.09 32.84 -8.75
C SER A 280 1.57 33.33 -10.09
N GLN A 281 0.88 32.46 -10.84
CA GLN A 281 0.46 32.67 -12.23
C GLN A 281 -0.94 32.07 -12.47
N PRO A 282 -1.98 32.52 -11.74
CA PRO A 282 -3.30 31.89 -11.76
C PRO A 282 -3.96 31.91 -13.14
N GLU A 283 -3.64 32.88 -14.00
CA GLU A 283 -4.21 32.95 -15.36
C GLU A 283 -3.69 31.83 -16.28
N TYR A 284 -2.48 31.33 -16.03
CA TYR A 284 -1.82 30.31 -16.87
C TYR A 284 -2.05 28.88 -16.38
N TYR A 285 -2.36 28.69 -15.09
CA TYR A 285 -2.51 27.39 -14.45
C TYR A 285 -3.92 27.23 -13.86
N THR A 286 -4.96 27.47 -14.64
CA THR A 286 -6.35 27.29 -14.20
C THR A 286 -6.66 25.82 -13.89
N ASP A 287 -7.72 25.56 -13.12
CA ASP A 287 -8.15 24.18 -12.81
C ASP A 287 -8.44 23.37 -14.07
N GLU A 288 -9.03 24.00 -15.09
CA GLU A 288 -9.26 23.35 -16.38
C GLU A 288 -7.94 22.96 -17.06
N VAL A 289 -6.92 23.83 -17.03
CA VAL A 289 -5.59 23.52 -17.57
C VAL A 289 -4.93 22.38 -16.80
N ILE A 290 -4.98 22.41 -15.47
CA ILE A 290 -4.40 21.35 -14.63
C ILE A 290 -5.10 20.02 -14.90
N LYS A 291 -6.44 19.99 -14.88
CA LYS A 291 -7.22 18.77 -15.16
C LYS A 291 -7.01 18.26 -16.59
N GLY A 292 -6.94 19.14 -17.57
CA GLY A 292 -6.65 18.78 -18.96
C GLY A 292 -5.24 18.19 -19.14
N LEU A 293 -4.25 18.67 -18.39
CA LEU A 293 -2.91 18.08 -18.37
C LEU A 293 -2.93 16.70 -17.69
N VAL A 294 -3.64 16.55 -16.57
CA VAL A 294 -3.85 15.25 -15.89
C VAL A 294 -4.49 14.23 -16.85
N GLU A 295 -5.55 14.61 -17.54
CA GLU A 295 -6.23 13.77 -18.53
C GLU A 295 -5.26 13.28 -19.60
N VAL A 296 -4.52 14.20 -20.23
CA VAL A 296 -3.60 13.86 -21.33
C VAL A 296 -2.47 12.95 -20.85
N MET A 297 -1.95 13.15 -19.63
CA MET A 297 -0.93 12.26 -19.05
C MET A 297 -1.44 10.82 -18.94
N ILE A 298 -2.66 10.63 -18.46
CA ILE A 298 -3.26 9.30 -18.26
C ILE A 298 -3.58 8.64 -19.60
N VAL A 299 -4.24 9.36 -20.51
CA VAL A 299 -4.63 8.85 -21.84
C VAL A 299 -3.39 8.49 -22.66
N ALA A 300 -2.46 9.44 -22.82
CA ALA A 300 -1.35 9.27 -23.75
C ALA A 300 -0.19 8.45 -23.16
N GLY A 301 0.05 8.52 -21.84
CA GLY A 301 1.20 7.90 -21.19
C GLY A 301 1.03 6.44 -20.81
N THR A 302 -0.21 5.99 -20.58
CA THR A 302 -0.51 4.64 -20.09
C THR A 302 -0.49 3.62 -21.24
N ASP A 303 -1.46 3.72 -22.15
CA ASP A 303 -1.76 2.59 -23.02
C ASP A 303 -0.75 2.41 -24.16
N SER A 304 -0.20 3.53 -24.67
CA SER A 304 0.84 3.53 -25.71
C SER A 304 2.10 2.78 -25.29
N THR A 305 2.53 2.97 -24.05
CA THR A 305 3.72 2.33 -23.46
C THR A 305 3.46 0.84 -23.19
N ALA A 306 2.29 0.50 -22.63
CA ALA A 306 1.94 -0.88 -22.32
C ALA A 306 1.81 -1.75 -23.59
N VAL A 307 1.16 -1.24 -24.64
CA VAL A 307 1.08 -1.90 -25.94
C VAL A 307 2.46 -2.12 -26.56
N THR A 308 3.35 -1.12 -26.46
CA THR A 308 4.71 -1.25 -27.01
C THR A 308 5.53 -2.31 -26.25
N LEU A 309 5.45 -2.36 -24.92
CA LEU A 309 6.09 -3.40 -24.10
C LEU A 309 5.58 -4.80 -24.49
N GLU A 310 4.29 -4.94 -24.73
CA GLU A 310 3.67 -6.20 -25.12
C GLU A 310 4.16 -6.67 -26.51
N TRP A 311 4.20 -5.77 -27.49
CA TRP A 311 4.76 -6.08 -28.81
C TRP A 311 6.25 -6.41 -28.74
N ALA A 312 7.02 -5.73 -27.90
CA ALA A 312 8.44 -6.02 -27.73
C ALA A 312 8.64 -7.45 -27.19
N MET A 313 7.89 -7.83 -26.15
CA MET A 313 7.92 -9.20 -25.61
C MET A 313 7.47 -10.24 -26.64
N ALA A 314 6.43 -9.94 -27.43
CA ALA A 314 5.96 -10.84 -28.47
C ALA A 314 7.02 -11.06 -29.57
N ASN A 315 7.69 -10.00 -30.01
CA ASN A 315 8.79 -10.10 -30.98
C ASN A 315 9.97 -10.88 -30.43
N LEU A 316 10.40 -10.60 -29.19
CA LEU A 316 11.51 -11.30 -28.56
C LEU A 316 11.24 -12.79 -28.37
N LEU A 317 10.04 -13.16 -27.94
CA LEU A 317 9.65 -14.57 -27.82
C LEU A 317 9.65 -15.26 -29.19
N ASN A 318 9.24 -14.56 -30.24
CA ASN A 318 9.30 -15.09 -31.61
C ASN A 318 10.71 -15.14 -32.23
N HIS A 319 11.69 -14.45 -31.65
CA HIS A 319 13.08 -14.42 -32.11
C HIS A 319 14.05 -14.72 -30.95
N PRO A 320 14.20 -16.00 -30.55
CA PRO A 320 14.98 -16.40 -29.38
C PRO A 320 16.46 -16.01 -29.45
N ASP A 321 17.03 -15.92 -30.65
CA ASP A 321 18.40 -15.45 -30.91
C ASP A 321 18.55 -13.96 -30.53
N VAL A 322 17.57 -13.12 -30.85
CA VAL A 322 17.53 -11.71 -30.44
C VAL A 322 17.37 -11.60 -28.92
N LEU A 323 16.47 -12.41 -28.32
CA LEU A 323 16.30 -12.45 -26.87
C LEU A 323 17.61 -12.85 -26.15
N ALA A 324 18.35 -13.83 -26.70
CA ALA A 324 19.64 -14.25 -26.16
C ALA A 324 20.70 -13.14 -26.23
N LYS A 325 20.73 -12.35 -27.31
CA LYS A 325 21.61 -11.17 -27.44
C LYS A 325 21.30 -10.11 -26.37
N VAL A 326 20.01 -9.79 -26.15
CA VAL A 326 19.60 -8.85 -25.09
C VAL A 326 19.97 -9.39 -23.70
N LYS A 327 19.71 -10.67 -23.42
CA LYS A 327 20.12 -11.30 -22.15
C LYS A 327 21.64 -11.21 -21.93
N THR A 328 22.42 -11.41 -22.98
CA THR A 328 23.89 -11.31 -22.94
C THR A 328 24.35 -9.88 -22.65
N GLU A 329 23.75 -8.89 -23.33
CA GLU A 329 24.01 -7.47 -23.06
C GLU A 329 23.70 -7.12 -21.60
N LEU A 330 22.51 -7.46 -21.11
CA LEU A 330 22.10 -7.21 -19.72
C LEU A 330 23.03 -7.90 -18.72
N LYS A 331 23.48 -9.13 -19.01
CA LYS A 331 24.45 -9.84 -18.17
C LYS A 331 25.79 -9.11 -18.08
N ASN A 332 26.26 -8.55 -19.19
CA ASN A 332 27.55 -7.86 -19.28
C ASN A 332 27.52 -6.45 -18.67
N VAL A 333 26.45 -5.70 -18.90
CA VAL A 333 26.30 -4.30 -18.47
C VAL A 333 25.83 -4.21 -17.02
N VAL A 334 24.87 -5.05 -16.62
CA VAL A 334 24.15 -4.91 -15.35
C VAL A 334 24.50 -6.04 -14.37
N SER A 335 24.53 -7.29 -14.83
CA SER A 335 24.68 -8.45 -13.92
C SER A 335 26.12 -8.72 -13.46
N ARG A 336 27.15 -8.01 -13.95
CA ARG A 336 28.51 -8.06 -13.37
C ARG A 336 28.54 -7.60 -11.91
N GLU A 337 27.59 -6.74 -11.52
CA GLU A 337 27.47 -6.16 -10.18
C GLU A 337 26.41 -6.85 -9.30
N GLY A 338 25.72 -7.88 -9.80
CA GLY A 338 24.69 -8.62 -9.04
C GLY A 338 23.44 -7.80 -8.70
N ARG A 339 23.17 -6.70 -9.40
CA ARG A 339 22.05 -5.77 -9.15
C ARG A 339 20.99 -5.76 -10.26
N LEU A 340 19.83 -5.17 -9.97
CA LEU A 340 18.81 -4.86 -10.98
C LEU A 340 19.27 -3.78 -11.95
N MET A 341 18.69 -3.81 -13.15
CA MET A 341 18.76 -2.72 -14.10
C MET A 341 18.16 -1.45 -13.48
N GLU A 342 18.90 -0.36 -13.60
CA GLU A 342 18.54 0.98 -13.15
C GLU A 342 18.43 1.92 -14.36
N GLU A 343 17.80 3.09 -14.18
CA GLU A 343 17.60 4.02 -15.29
C GLU A 343 18.91 4.52 -15.93
N SER A 344 20.00 4.60 -15.15
CA SER A 344 21.32 4.97 -15.67
C SER A 344 21.82 4.01 -16.75
N ASP A 345 21.48 2.72 -16.64
CA ASP A 345 21.93 1.67 -17.54
C ASP A 345 21.24 1.76 -18.92
N THR A 346 20.14 2.50 -19.02
CA THR A 346 19.40 2.67 -20.28
C THR A 346 20.24 3.32 -21.37
N THR A 347 21.25 4.12 -21.01
CA THR A 347 22.17 4.75 -21.98
C THR A 347 23.24 3.80 -22.48
N THR A 348 23.52 2.72 -21.74
CA THR A 348 24.56 1.73 -22.07
C THR A 348 24.00 0.47 -22.74
N CYS A 349 22.75 0.08 -22.45
CA CYS A 349 22.09 -1.07 -23.09
C CYS A 349 21.61 -0.72 -24.51
N THR A 350 22.56 -0.65 -25.45
CA THR A 350 22.35 -0.20 -26.82
C THR A 350 21.46 -1.18 -27.61
N TYR A 351 21.71 -2.48 -27.48
CA TYR A 351 20.95 -3.50 -28.21
C TYR A 351 19.50 -3.62 -27.71
N LEU A 352 19.26 -3.48 -26.40
CA LEU A 352 17.91 -3.34 -25.84
C LEU A 352 17.17 -2.14 -26.45
N ASN A 353 17.83 -0.99 -26.60
CA ASN A 353 17.25 0.20 -27.23
C ASN A 353 16.95 -0.03 -28.72
N ASN A 354 17.78 -0.81 -29.41
CA ASN A 354 17.55 -1.20 -30.80
C ASN A 354 16.31 -2.09 -30.93
N VAL A 355 16.12 -3.05 -30.03
CA VAL A 355 14.90 -3.87 -29.94
C VAL A 355 13.65 -3.01 -29.74
N ILE A 356 13.72 -2.02 -28.84
CA ILE A 356 12.62 -1.07 -28.60
C ILE A 356 12.33 -0.25 -29.86
N SER A 357 13.38 0.25 -30.53
CA SER A 357 13.25 1.06 -31.73
C SER A 357 12.66 0.28 -32.90
N GLU A 358 13.10 -0.98 -33.10
CA GLU A 358 12.54 -1.87 -34.12
C GLU A 358 11.10 -2.27 -33.81
N THR A 359 10.78 -2.47 -32.53
CA THR A 359 9.39 -2.69 -32.09
C THR A 359 8.52 -1.47 -32.42
N LEU A 360 8.98 -0.25 -32.13
CA LEU A 360 8.27 0.99 -32.46
C LEU A 360 8.18 1.23 -33.98
N ARG A 361 9.11 0.69 -34.77
CA ARG A 361 9.07 0.75 -36.23
C ARG A 361 7.97 -0.15 -36.79
N LEU A 362 7.94 -1.41 -36.36
CA LEU A 362 6.96 -2.38 -36.81
C LEU A 362 5.58 -2.15 -36.18
N TYR A 363 5.51 -1.81 -34.91
CA TYR A 363 4.27 -1.69 -34.15
C TYR A 363 4.16 -0.31 -33.51
N PRO A 364 4.09 0.77 -34.31
CA PRO A 364 3.91 2.11 -33.78
C PRO A 364 2.58 2.17 -33.02
N ALA A 365 2.62 2.62 -31.76
CA ALA A 365 1.43 2.71 -30.92
C ALA A 365 0.30 3.51 -31.59
N VAL A 366 0.63 4.50 -32.42
CA VAL A 366 -0.30 5.33 -33.18
C VAL A 366 0.06 5.24 -34.67
N PRO A 367 -0.48 4.25 -35.42
CA PRO A 367 -0.03 3.91 -36.78
C PRO A 367 -0.42 4.97 -37.83
N MET A 368 -1.58 5.59 -37.64
CA MET A 368 -1.92 6.88 -38.25
C MET A 368 -1.64 7.96 -37.21
N LEU A 369 -0.66 8.84 -37.45
CA LEU A 369 -0.40 9.95 -36.54
C LEU A 369 -1.67 10.79 -36.35
N LEU A 370 -1.80 11.44 -35.18
CA LEU A 370 -2.98 12.24 -34.88
C LEU A 370 -3.22 13.30 -35.98
N PRO A 371 -4.46 13.42 -36.49
CA PRO A 371 -4.76 14.29 -37.62
C PRO A 371 -4.32 15.73 -37.40
N HIS A 372 -3.74 16.35 -38.43
CA HIS A 372 -3.43 17.76 -38.48
C HIS A 372 -4.51 18.51 -39.28
N LEU A 373 -4.58 19.84 -39.15
CA LEU A 373 -5.51 20.69 -39.91
C LEU A 373 -4.76 21.89 -40.48
N SER A 374 -4.93 22.18 -41.77
CA SER A 374 -4.36 23.39 -42.39
C SER A 374 -5.08 24.64 -41.89
N SER A 375 -4.30 25.65 -41.48
CA SER A 375 -4.82 26.97 -41.06
C SER A 375 -5.09 27.92 -42.22
N VAL A 376 -4.38 27.75 -43.34
CA VAL A 376 -4.44 28.60 -44.53
C VAL A 376 -4.35 27.74 -45.79
N ASP A 377 -4.73 28.32 -46.93
CA ASP A 377 -4.42 27.75 -48.23
C ASP A 377 -2.88 27.76 -48.41
N CYS A 378 -2.29 26.66 -48.84
CA CYS A 378 -0.83 26.54 -48.99
C CYS A 378 -0.47 25.60 -50.14
N LYS A 379 0.82 25.58 -50.52
CA LYS A 379 1.34 24.67 -51.54
C LYS A 379 2.39 23.76 -50.92
N VAL A 380 2.15 22.44 -50.97
CA VAL A 380 3.03 21.43 -50.39
C VAL A 380 3.09 20.21 -51.31
N SER A 381 4.28 19.68 -51.53
CA SER A 381 4.56 18.56 -52.44
C SER A 381 4.04 18.80 -53.86
N GLY A 382 4.08 20.07 -54.30
CA GLY A 382 3.62 20.50 -55.64
C GLY A 382 2.10 20.71 -55.78
N TYR A 383 1.31 20.40 -54.75
CA TYR A 383 -0.15 20.49 -54.77
C TYR A 383 -0.68 21.69 -53.99
N ASP A 384 -1.82 22.21 -54.43
CA ASP A 384 -2.56 23.23 -53.71
C ASP A 384 -3.41 22.57 -52.60
N ILE A 385 -3.17 22.95 -51.35
CA ILE A 385 -3.84 22.41 -50.17
C ILE A 385 -4.73 23.51 -49.57
N PRO A 386 -6.06 23.42 -49.71
CA PRO A 386 -6.96 24.40 -49.13
C PRO A 386 -6.88 24.44 -47.60
N ARG A 387 -7.25 25.57 -46.99
CA ARG A 387 -7.50 25.72 -45.56
C ARG A 387 -8.52 24.70 -45.06
N ASP A 388 -8.49 24.39 -43.77
CA ASP A 388 -9.41 23.45 -43.14
C ASP A 388 -9.36 22.03 -43.76
N THR A 389 -8.22 21.67 -44.33
CA THR A 389 -7.94 20.32 -44.87
C THR A 389 -7.22 19.51 -43.82
N TRP A 390 -7.73 18.31 -43.55
CA TRP A 390 -7.11 17.36 -42.64
C TRP A 390 -5.84 16.80 -43.28
N LEU A 391 -4.78 16.67 -42.50
CA LEU A 391 -3.58 15.97 -42.92
C LEU A 391 -3.44 14.69 -42.09
N LEU A 392 -3.43 13.56 -42.80
CA LEU A 392 -3.38 12.21 -42.25
C LEU A 392 -2.05 11.56 -42.64
N ILE A 393 -1.15 11.39 -41.66
CA ILE A 393 0.18 10.83 -41.90
C ILE A 393 0.18 9.37 -41.48
N ASN A 394 0.51 8.49 -42.44
CA ASN A 394 0.58 7.07 -42.23
C ASN A 394 2.00 6.65 -41.82
N ALA A 395 2.31 6.79 -40.54
CA ALA A 395 3.62 6.41 -40.00
C ALA A 395 3.91 4.92 -40.21
N TRP A 396 2.87 4.07 -40.11
CA TRP A 396 3.00 2.63 -40.34
C TRP A 396 3.50 2.30 -41.76
N ALA A 397 2.97 2.98 -42.78
CA ALA A 397 3.41 2.81 -44.17
C ALA A 397 4.83 3.33 -44.40
N ILE A 398 5.14 4.54 -43.88
CA ILE A 398 6.48 5.15 -44.01
C ILE A 398 7.56 4.26 -43.38
N GLN A 399 7.27 3.69 -42.21
CA GLN A 399 8.18 2.83 -41.47
C GLN A 399 8.35 1.42 -42.07
N ARG A 400 7.65 1.12 -43.18
CA ARG A 400 7.69 -0.13 -43.94
C ARG A 400 7.96 0.07 -45.43
N ASP A 401 8.30 1.28 -45.85
CA ASP A 401 8.60 1.54 -47.24
C ASP A 401 9.87 0.75 -47.64
N PRO A 402 9.81 -0.19 -48.60
CA PRO A 402 10.98 -0.95 -49.06
C PRO A 402 12.05 -0.08 -49.69
N LYS A 403 11.75 1.18 -50.06
CA LYS A 403 12.75 2.15 -50.53
C LYS A 403 13.58 2.75 -49.38
N LEU A 404 13.08 2.70 -48.16
CA LEU A 404 13.71 3.28 -46.97
C LEU A 404 14.27 2.23 -46.01
N TRP A 405 13.69 1.04 -46.02
CA TRP A 405 13.99 -0.04 -45.09
C TRP A 405 14.27 -1.34 -45.82
N ASP A 406 15.48 -1.86 -45.65
CA ASP A 406 15.84 -3.22 -46.06
C ASP A 406 15.05 -4.25 -45.24
N GLU A 407 14.50 -5.26 -45.90
CA GLU A 407 13.60 -6.26 -45.31
C GLU A 407 12.54 -5.64 -44.39
N PRO A 408 11.62 -4.79 -44.91
CA PRO A 408 10.81 -3.88 -44.10
C PRO A 408 9.84 -4.57 -43.14
N GLU A 409 9.46 -5.82 -43.40
CA GLU A 409 8.55 -6.58 -42.53
C GLU A 409 9.30 -7.47 -41.52
N ALA A 410 10.62 -7.64 -41.67
CA ALA A 410 11.43 -8.45 -40.77
C ALA A 410 11.76 -7.68 -39.48
N PHE A 411 11.74 -8.37 -38.34
CA PHE A 411 12.20 -7.84 -37.06
C PHE A 411 13.73 -7.97 -36.97
N LYS A 412 14.44 -6.87 -37.23
CA LYS A 412 15.91 -6.82 -37.33
C LYS A 412 16.46 -5.65 -36.52
N PRO A 413 16.62 -5.79 -35.18
CA PRO A 413 17.12 -4.72 -34.32
C PRO A 413 18.47 -4.13 -34.75
N GLU A 414 19.36 -4.94 -35.33
CA GLU A 414 20.71 -4.56 -35.80
C GLU A 414 20.69 -3.37 -36.76
N ARG A 415 19.56 -3.11 -37.43
CA ARG A 415 19.45 -1.93 -38.31
C ARG A 415 19.64 -0.61 -37.56
N PHE A 416 19.43 -0.58 -36.25
CA PHE A 416 19.61 0.61 -35.41
C PHE A 416 21.03 0.77 -34.84
N ASP A 417 21.97 -0.12 -35.20
CA ASP A 417 23.39 0.05 -34.83
C ASP A 417 24.09 1.20 -35.57
N SER A 418 23.57 1.63 -36.74
CA SER A 418 24.21 2.66 -37.56
C SER A 418 23.82 4.10 -37.19
N GLU A 419 24.81 5.01 -37.18
CA GLU A 419 24.61 6.46 -36.95
C GLU A 419 23.70 7.12 -38.01
N GLU A 420 23.55 6.54 -39.20
CA GLU A 420 22.75 7.09 -40.31
C GLU A 420 21.29 7.35 -39.94
N LEU A 421 20.72 6.59 -39.00
CA LEU A 421 19.35 6.75 -38.52
C LEU A 421 19.14 8.02 -37.69
N LYS A 422 20.20 8.63 -37.14
CA LYS A 422 20.11 9.92 -36.45
C LYS A 422 19.93 11.10 -37.43
N THR A 423 20.30 10.89 -38.70
CA THR A 423 20.39 11.93 -39.74
C THR A 423 19.10 12.11 -40.55
N TYR A 424 18.32 11.04 -40.80
CA TYR A 424 17.10 11.11 -41.62
C TYR A 424 15.83 11.10 -40.75
N ARG A 425 15.46 12.27 -40.21
CA ARG A 425 14.34 12.43 -39.25
C ARG A 425 12.98 11.99 -39.80
N GLY A 426 12.78 11.99 -41.11
CA GLY A 426 11.50 11.65 -41.76
C GLY A 426 11.17 10.16 -41.86
N LYS A 427 12.14 9.23 -41.75
CA LYS A 427 11.88 7.78 -41.98
C LYS A 427 11.38 7.01 -40.76
N PHE A 428 11.62 7.52 -39.54
CA PHE A 428 11.25 6.88 -38.27
C PHE A 428 10.47 7.86 -37.39
N LEU A 429 9.16 7.64 -37.25
CA LEU A 429 8.20 8.61 -36.71
C LEU A 429 7.36 8.09 -35.53
N PRO A 430 7.89 7.27 -34.59
CA PRO A 430 7.06 6.67 -33.54
C PRO A 430 6.49 7.70 -32.53
N PHE A 431 7.06 8.90 -32.51
CA PHE A 431 6.65 10.01 -31.65
C PHE A 431 6.26 11.26 -32.46
N GLY A 432 6.13 11.14 -33.78
CA GLY A 432 5.94 12.26 -34.71
C GLY A 432 7.13 13.22 -34.79
N ILE A 433 6.99 14.29 -35.57
CA ILE A 433 8.00 15.34 -35.80
C ILE A 433 7.38 16.74 -35.74
N GLY A 434 8.22 17.78 -35.75
CA GLY A 434 7.80 19.18 -35.73
C GLY A 434 7.21 19.62 -34.37
N ARG A 435 6.45 20.72 -34.37
CA ARG A 435 5.90 21.34 -33.15
C ARG A 435 4.99 20.43 -32.32
N ARG A 436 4.34 19.47 -32.98
CA ARG A 436 3.42 18.52 -32.36
C ARG A 436 4.09 17.18 -31.98
N ALA A 437 5.42 17.07 -32.11
CA ALA A 437 6.16 15.88 -31.66
C ALA A 437 5.88 15.58 -30.18
N CYS A 438 5.81 14.30 -29.81
CA CYS A 438 5.39 13.84 -28.50
C CYS A 438 6.26 14.47 -27.38
N PRO A 439 5.66 15.21 -26.41
CA PRO A 439 6.42 15.75 -25.29
C PRO A 439 6.87 14.65 -24.31
N GLY A 440 6.15 13.52 -24.26
CA GLY A 440 6.42 12.41 -23.35
C GLY A 440 7.45 11.40 -23.84
N MET A 441 8.13 11.64 -24.97
CA MET A 441 9.11 10.70 -25.55
C MET A 441 10.18 10.26 -24.54
N GLY A 442 10.72 11.18 -23.75
CA GLY A 442 11.74 10.87 -22.75
C GLY A 442 11.23 9.91 -21.67
N LEU A 443 10.03 10.16 -21.13
CA LEU A 443 9.40 9.27 -20.15
C LEU A 443 9.12 7.89 -20.74
N ALA A 444 8.57 7.83 -21.96
CA ALA A 444 8.25 6.57 -22.62
C ALA A 444 9.51 5.71 -22.80
N ARG A 445 10.61 6.28 -23.28
CA ARG A 445 11.89 5.55 -23.44
C ARG A 445 12.43 5.00 -22.12
N LEU A 446 12.35 5.77 -21.03
CA LEU A 446 12.77 5.31 -19.70
C LEU A 446 11.93 4.12 -19.23
N VAL A 447 10.60 4.20 -19.34
CA VAL A 447 9.70 3.13 -18.90
C VAL A 447 9.83 1.89 -19.80
N LEU A 448 9.98 2.07 -21.12
CA LEU A 448 10.18 0.97 -22.06
C LEU A 448 11.48 0.21 -21.75
N SER A 449 12.58 0.94 -21.58
CA SER A 449 13.90 0.35 -21.33
C SER A 449 13.96 -0.34 -19.97
N LEU A 450 13.54 0.35 -18.91
CA LEU A 450 13.54 -0.19 -17.55
C LEU A 450 12.58 -1.39 -17.43
N GLY A 451 11.37 -1.27 -17.97
CA GLY A 451 10.35 -2.33 -17.92
C GLY A 451 10.76 -3.57 -18.69
N LEU A 452 11.14 -3.42 -19.97
CA LEU A 452 11.54 -4.54 -20.82
C LEU A 452 12.84 -5.18 -20.32
N GLY A 453 13.86 -4.39 -20.00
CA GLY A 453 15.13 -4.89 -19.50
C GLY A 453 14.99 -5.64 -18.17
N SER A 454 14.20 -5.11 -17.24
CA SER A 454 13.93 -5.78 -15.96
C SER A 454 13.20 -7.11 -16.13
N LEU A 455 12.19 -7.17 -17.03
CA LEU A 455 11.48 -8.42 -17.31
C LEU A 455 12.41 -9.48 -17.90
N ILE A 456 13.28 -9.11 -18.83
CA ILE A 456 14.24 -10.03 -19.47
C ILE A 456 15.32 -10.47 -18.48
N GLN A 457 15.81 -9.56 -17.64
CA GLN A 457 16.85 -9.86 -16.64
C GLN A 457 16.35 -10.83 -15.57
N CYS A 458 15.11 -10.66 -15.11
CA CYS A 458 14.61 -11.34 -13.92
C CYS A 458 13.87 -12.65 -14.20
N PHE A 459 13.48 -12.92 -15.44
CA PHE A 459 12.70 -14.10 -15.77
C PHE A 459 13.22 -14.80 -17.02
N ASP A 460 13.19 -16.12 -16.97
CA ASP A 460 13.32 -16.96 -18.14
C ASP A 460 11.95 -17.13 -18.79
N TRP A 461 11.81 -16.50 -19.96
CA TRP A 461 10.56 -16.47 -20.73
C TRP A 461 10.55 -17.55 -21.80
N GLU A 462 9.42 -18.24 -21.90
CA GLU A 462 9.17 -19.31 -22.86
C GLU A 462 7.81 -19.08 -23.54
N LYS A 463 7.69 -19.57 -24.77
CA LYS A 463 6.40 -19.62 -25.46
C LYS A 463 5.49 -20.64 -24.76
N ASP A 464 4.19 -20.42 -24.86
CA ASP A 464 3.22 -21.42 -24.48
C ASP A 464 3.14 -22.47 -25.61
N GLU A 465 3.70 -23.66 -25.41
CA GLU A 465 3.81 -24.71 -26.46
C GLU A 465 2.48 -25.07 -27.13
N ASP A 466 1.35 -24.86 -26.43
CA ASP A 466 0.01 -25.13 -26.93
C ASP A 466 -0.55 -24.03 -27.86
N MET A 467 0.15 -22.88 -28.01
CA MET A 467 -0.34 -21.74 -28.80
C MET A 467 0.79 -20.97 -29.49
N ALA A 468 0.73 -20.89 -30.82
CA ALA A 468 1.54 -19.92 -31.56
C ALA A 468 1.19 -18.49 -31.10
N ILE A 469 2.21 -17.64 -30.93
CA ILE A 469 1.99 -16.22 -30.57
C ILE A 469 1.31 -15.52 -31.74
N ASP A 470 0.04 -15.12 -31.55
CA ASP A 470 -0.68 -14.31 -32.52
C ASP A 470 0.02 -12.97 -32.73
N MET A 471 0.36 -12.63 -33.96
CA MET A 471 1.00 -11.36 -34.33
C MET A 471 0.05 -10.41 -35.04
N SER A 472 -1.26 -10.68 -34.97
CA SER A 472 -2.29 -9.80 -35.53
C SER A 472 -2.59 -8.59 -34.64
N GLU A 473 -3.02 -7.51 -35.26
CA GLU A 473 -3.34 -6.23 -34.61
C GLU A 473 -4.83 -6.15 -34.27
N GLY A 474 -5.15 -5.60 -33.09
CA GLY A 474 -6.52 -5.38 -32.64
C GLY A 474 -7.16 -4.14 -33.27
N LYS A 475 -8.48 -4.01 -33.07
CA LYS A 475 -9.27 -2.86 -33.57
C LYS A 475 -9.33 -1.76 -32.52
N ALA A 476 -8.45 -0.77 -32.60
CA ALA A 476 -8.47 0.41 -31.73
C ALA A 476 -7.83 1.63 -32.42
N LEU A 477 -7.90 2.80 -31.76
CA LEU A 477 -7.17 4.01 -32.20
C LEU A 477 -5.65 3.81 -32.13
N ASN A 478 -5.19 3.07 -31.12
CA ASN A 478 -3.82 2.56 -31.04
C ASN A 478 -3.70 1.19 -31.73
N MET A 479 -2.48 0.64 -31.76
CA MET A 479 -2.19 -0.67 -32.36
C MET A 479 -1.97 -1.76 -31.30
N PRO A 480 -2.98 -2.18 -30.51
CA PRO A 480 -2.83 -3.30 -29.57
C PRO A 480 -2.70 -4.63 -30.34
N LYS A 481 -2.31 -5.70 -29.66
CA LYS A 481 -2.46 -7.06 -30.20
C LYS A 481 -3.93 -7.45 -30.26
N ALA A 482 -4.33 -8.27 -31.23
CA ALA A 482 -5.71 -8.78 -31.29
C ALA A 482 -5.96 -9.78 -30.15
N VAL A 483 -4.99 -10.65 -29.88
CA VAL A 483 -4.96 -11.55 -28.72
C VAL A 483 -3.87 -11.09 -27.75
N PRO A 484 -4.20 -10.82 -26.46
CA PRO A 484 -3.20 -10.51 -25.45
C PRO A 484 -2.10 -11.57 -25.35
N LEU A 485 -0.86 -11.15 -25.14
CA LEU A 485 0.28 -12.06 -25.03
C LEU A 485 0.23 -12.85 -23.72
N VAL A 486 0.15 -14.17 -23.85
CA VAL A 486 0.35 -15.14 -22.75
C VAL A 486 1.69 -15.82 -22.95
N ALA A 487 2.52 -15.86 -21.90
CA ALA A 487 3.84 -16.51 -21.93
C ALA A 487 4.08 -17.31 -20.64
N LYS A 488 4.94 -18.32 -20.74
CA LYS A 488 5.45 -19.05 -19.58
C LYS A 488 6.68 -18.33 -19.05
N CYS A 489 6.81 -18.23 -17.74
CA CYS A 489 7.98 -17.61 -17.10
C CYS A 489 8.45 -18.40 -15.87
N LYS A 490 9.77 -18.42 -15.67
CA LYS A 490 10.43 -18.92 -14.46
C LYS A 490 11.28 -17.80 -13.84
N SER A 491 11.25 -17.66 -12.52
CA SER A 491 12.07 -16.65 -11.82
C SER A 491 13.55 -17.00 -11.91
N SER A 492 14.38 -16.02 -12.24
CA SER A 492 15.83 -16.12 -12.15
C SER A 492 16.30 -16.02 -10.70
N PRO A 493 17.36 -16.73 -10.28
CA PRO A 493 17.94 -16.64 -8.93
C PRO A 493 18.34 -15.22 -8.51
N ILE A 494 18.55 -14.31 -9.47
CA ILE A 494 18.85 -12.91 -9.17
C ILE A 494 17.73 -12.25 -8.34
N LEU A 495 16.46 -12.64 -8.52
CA LEU A 495 15.31 -12.09 -7.78
C LEU A 495 15.38 -12.38 -6.27
N ASP A 496 15.99 -13.49 -5.88
CA ASP A 496 16.15 -13.87 -4.47
C ASP A 496 17.22 -13.01 -3.77
N ASN A 497 18.19 -12.48 -4.54
CA ASN A 497 19.20 -11.52 -4.06
C ASN A 497 18.73 -10.05 -4.11
N ILE A 498 17.69 -9.74 -4.90
CA ILE A 498 17.20 -8.38 -5.17
C ILE A 498 16.29 -7.82 -4.08
N LEU A 499 15.54 -8.69 -3.42
CA LEU A 499 14.94 -8.31 -2.14
C LEU A 499 16.03 -8.64 -1.13
N ASN A 500 16.71 -7.64 -0.56
CA ASN A 500 17.58 -7.87 0.58
C ASN A 500 16.67 -8.21 1.77
N LEU A 501 15.97 -9.34 1.71
CA LEU A 501 15.08 -9.82 2.76
C LEU A 501 15.96 -10.25 3.93
N PRO A 502 15.42 -10.18 5.15
CA PRO A 502 16.10 -10.80 6.27
C PRO A 502 16.34 -12.29 5.98
N PRO A 503 17.47 -12.87 6.45
CA PRO A 503 17.76 -14.29 6.31
C PRO A 503 16.56 -15.16 6.68
N SER A 504 16.29 -16.20 5.91
CA SER A 504 15.18 -17.13 6.14
C SER A 504 15.73 -18.55 6.18
N PRO A 505 15.25 -19.42 7.09
CA PRO A 505 15.51 -20.84 6.99
C PRO A 505 14.74 -21.42 5.79
N VAL A 506 15.01 -22.68 5.45
CA VAL A 506 14.27 -23.40 4.40
C VAL A 506 12.85 -23.67 4.90
N GLY A 507 11.86 -23.25 4.12
CA GLY A 507 10.44 -23.46 4.41
C GLY A 507 9.83 -24.56 3.54
N PHE A 508 8.80 -25.25 4.07
CA PHE A 508 8.05 -26.23 3.28
C PHE A 508 6.99 -25.55 2.39
N PRO A 509 6.65 -26.16 1.23
CA PRO A 509 5.55 -25.68 0.41
C PRO A 509 4.26 -25.52 1.22
N VAL A 510 3.46 -24.50 0.88
CA VAL A 510 2.17 -24.16 1.52
C VAL A 510 2.26 -23.69 2.97
N ILE A 511 2.83 -24.48 3.88
CA ILE A 511 2.86 -24.18 5.33
C ILE A 511 4.03 -23.27 5.74
N GLY A 512 5.05 -23.14 4.89
CA GLY A 512 6.27 -22.39 5.20
C GLY A 512 6.99 -22.96 6.42
N HIS A 513 7.12 -22.13 7.46
CA HIS A 513 7.87 -22.39 8.68
C HIS A 513 6.99 -22.68 9.90
N LEU A 514 5.69 -22.92 9.70
CA LEU A 514 4.80 -23.27 10.82
C LEU A 514 5.30 -24.51 11.58
N HIS A 515 5.94 -25.45 10.89
CA HIS A 515 6.56 -26.65 11.47
C HIS A 515 7.75 -26.35 12.40
N LEU A 516 8.35 -25.17 12.32
CA LEU A 516 9.48 -24.76 13.16
C LEU A 516 9.01 -24.16 14.50
N LEU A 517 7.77 -23.68 14.60
CA LEU A 517 7.27 -23.00 15.79
C LEU A 517 6.95 -23.99 16.92
N LYS A 518 7.83 -24.05 17.92
CA LYS A 518 7.64 -24.82 19.16
C LYS A 518 7.20 -23.91 20.31
N VAL A 519 6.43 -24.45 21.25
CA VAL A 519 6.03 -23.73 22.47
C VAL A 519 7.09 -24.00 23.56
N PRO A 520 7.56 -22.98 24.30
CA PRO A 520 7.17 -21.58 24.20
C PRO A 520 7.81 -20.85 23.00
N VAL A 521 6.99 -20.09 22.27
CA VAL A 521 7.35 -19.51 20.96
C VAL A 521 8.51 -18.52 21.07
N HIS A 522 8.58 -17.71 22.13
CA HIS A 522 9.68 -16.76 22.32
C HIS A 522 11.05 -17.43 22.47
N ARG A 523 11.13 -18.58 23.16
CA ARG A 523 12.38 -19.34 23.26
C ARG A 523 12.75 -19.96 21.91
N CYS A 524 11.78 -20.55 21.23
CA CYS A 524 11.98 -21.10 19.87
C CYS A 524 12.50 -20.03 18.89
N LEU A 525 11.92 -18.83 18.90
CA LEU A 525 12.38 -17.72 18.06
C LEU A 525 13.77 -17.19 18.47
N ARG A 526 14.12 -17.22 19.77
CA ARG A 526 15.47 -16.93 20.25
C ARG A 526 16.47 -17.94 19.71
N ASP A 527 16.16 -19.24 19.79
CA ASP A 527 17.04 -20.31 19.32
C ASP A 527 17.29 -20.20 17.81
N LEU A 528 16.25 -19.92 17.01
CA LEU A 528 16.39 -19.67 15.58
C LEU A 528 17.31 -18.48 15.27
N SER A 529 17.26 -17.42 16.08
CA SER A 529 18.09 -16.24 15.88
C SER A 529 19.59 -16.49 16.09
N GLN A 530 19.97 -17.55 16.82
CA GLN A 530 21.38 -17.90 17.02
C GLN A 530 22.07 -18.28 15.70
N ASN A 531 21.34 -18.90 14.77
CA ASN A 531 21.87 -19.31 13.46
C ASN A 531 21.57 -18.31 12.34
N LEU A 532 20.44 -17.60 12.41
CA LEU A 532 19.96 -16.70 11.35
C LEU A 532 20.35 -15.24 11.55
N GLY A 533 20.83 -14.89 12.74
CA GLY A 533 21.08 -13.52 13.15
C GLY A 533 19.87 -12.84 13.81
N PRO A 534 20.04 -11.58 14.25
CA PRO A 534 19.07 -10.89 15.11
C PRO A 534 17.81 -10.37 14.39
N VAL A 535 17.80 -10.37 13.07
CA VAL A 535 16.66 -9.98 12.22
C VAL A 535 16.53 -11.04 11.14
N PHE A 536 15.44 -11.80 11.16
CA PHE A 536 15.24 -12.91 10.23
C PHE A 536 13.78 -13.02 9.80
N LEU A 537 13.54 -13.66 8.65
CA LEU A 537 12.25 -13.77 8.01
C LEU A 537 11.70 -15.19 8.20
N LEU A 538 10.42 -15.26 8.58
CA LEU A 538 9.63 -16.47 8.57
C LEU A 538 8.40 -16.27 7.69
N ARG A 539 8.15 -17.23 6.82
CA ARG A 539 6.86 -17.44 6.14
C ARG A 539 5.97 -18.37 6.97
N LEU A 540 4.93 -17.86 7.60
CA LEU A 540 3.94 -18.65 8.36
C LEU A 540 2.70 -18.86 7.48
N GLY A 541 2.67 -19.97 6.74
CA GLY A 541 1.68 -20.21 5.68
C GLY A 541 1.75 -19.14 4.58
N SER A 542 0.68 -18.38 4.43
CA SER A 542 0.58 -17.24 3.50
C SER A 542 1.10 -15.92 4.09
N CYS A 543 1.39 -15.86 5.39
CA CYS A 543 1.86 -14.65 6.07
C CYS A 543 3.39 -14.56 6.09
N ARG A 544 3.94 -13.37 5.82
CA ARG A 544 5.35 -13.05 6.10
C ARG A 544 5.46 -12.45 7.50
N ALA A 545 6.44 -12.90 8.28
CA ALA A 545 6.74 -12.43 9.62
C ALA A 545 8.24 -12.18 9.75
N VAL A 546 8.63 -10.95 10.04
CA VAL A 546 9.99 -10.60 10.42
C VAL A 546 10.09 -10.65 11.93
N VAL A 547 11.10 -11.37 12.41
CA VAL A 547 11.36 -11.57 13.83
C VAL A 547 12.61 -10.79 14.19
N VAL A 548 12.54 -10.03 15.29
CA VAL A 548 13.63 -9.19 15.78
C VAL A 548 13.97 -9.59 17.21
N THR A 549 15.24 -9.93 17.44
CA THR A 549 15.80 -10.31 18.75
C THR A 549 16.91 -9.37 19.24
N SER A 550 17.23 -8.31 18.49
CA SER A 550 18.18 -7.25 18.90
C SER A 550 17.45 -5.98 19.34
N GLY A 551 17.94 -5.35 20.42
CA GLY A 551 17.44 -4.07 20.91
C GLY A 551 17.62 -2.91 19.93
N SER A 552 18.73 -2.88 19.18
CA SER A 552 18.99 -1.79 18.23
C SER A 552 18.07 -1.87 17.02
N ALA A 553 17.85 -3.09 16.50
CA ALA A 553 16.89 -3.33 15.44
C ALA A 553 15.46 -3.05 15.92
N ALA A 554 15.08 -3.49 17.14
CA ALA A 554 13.76 -3.19 17.69
C ALA A 554 13.52 -1.67 17.81
N GLN A 555 14.55 -0.92 18.22
CA GLN A 555 14.50 0.53 18.23
C GLN A 555 14.33 1.10 16.82
N GLU A 556 15.07 0.63 15.82
CA GLU A 556 14.93 1.10 14.43
C GLU A 556 13.54 0.83 13.83
N PHE A 557 12.94 -0.34 14.12
CA PHE A 557 11.59 -0.69 13.66
C PHE A 557 10.49 0.12 14.36
N LEU A 558 10.63 0.39 15.66
CA LEU A 558 9.58 1.00 16.48
C LEU A 558 9.78 2.49 16.78
N SER A 559 10.85 3.11 16.28
CA SER A 559 11.15 4.54 16.44
C SER A 559 11.78 5.11 15.16
N HIS A 560 12.47 6.26 15.25
CA HIS A 560 13.20 6.90 14.13
C HIS A 560 12.39 7.09 12.82
N GLY A 561 11.08 7.31 12.92
CA GLY A 561 10.19 7.53 11.77
C GLY A 561 9.58 6.27 11.15
N ASN A 562 10.06 5.07 11.50
CA ASN A 562 9.45 3.79 11.09
C ASN A 562 8.28 3.36 11.99
N ASP A 563 8.14 4.00 13.17
CA ASP A 563 7.06 3.75 14.13
C ASP A 563 5.66 3.87 13.51
N VAL A 564 5.47 4.81 12.58
CA VAL A 564 4.24 4.98 11.80
C VAL A 564 4.07 3.86 10.78
N VAL A 565 5.15 3.44 10.10
CA VAL A 565 5.12 2.37 9.09
C VAL A 565 4.66 1.06 9.71
N PHE A 566 5.17 0.73 10.90
CA PHE A 566 4.82 -0.49 11.65
C PHE A 566 3.70 -0.28 12.67
N ALA A 567 2.99 0.85 12.65
CA ALA A 567 1.91 1.08 13.60
C ALA A 567 0.66 0.22 13.30
N ASN A 568 0.56 -0.47 12.17
CA ASN A 568 -0.57 -1.38 11.91
C ASN A 568 -0.46 -2.68 12.71
N ARG A 569 -1.57 -3.42 12.78
CA ARG A 569 -1.67 -4.75 13.41
C ARG A 569 -2.13 -5.76 12.35
N PRO A 570 -1.69 -7.03 12.42
CA PRO A 570 -2.17 -8.05 11.49
C PRO A 570 -3.66 -8.35 11.75
N ILE A 571 -4.44 -8.46 10.67
CA ILE A 571 -5.86 -8.81 10.75
C ILE A 571 -5.99 -10.31 11.00
N ARG A 572 -6.53 -10.68 12.17
CA ARG A 572 -6.61 -12.07 12.66
C ARG A 572 -8.03 -12.42 13.12
N THR A 573 -8.30 -13.71 13.31
CA THR A 573 -9.60 -14.23 13.75
C THR A 573 -10.01 -13.65 15.11
N MET A 574 -9.08 -13.51 16.06
CA MET A 574 -9.33 -12.85 17.34
C MET A 574 -9.79 -11.40 17.15
N GLY A 575 -9.09 -10.61 16.35
CA GLY A 575 -9.45 -9.21 16.10
C GLY A 575 -10.84 -9.08 15.47
N LYS A 576 -11.23 -10.03 14.61
CA LYS A 576 -12.55 -10.05 13.97
C LYS A 576 -13.69 -10.31 14.95
N TYR A 577 -13.61 -11.39 15.74
CA TYR A 577 -14.74 -11.88 16.54
C TYR A 577 -14.72 -11.44 18.01
N VAL A 578 -13.56 -11.07 18.53
CA VAL A 578 -13.39 -10.64 19.93
C VAL A 578 -13.20 -9.13 20.03
N SER A 579 -12.66 -8.46 19.00
CA SER A 579 -12.35 -7.02 19.03
C SER A 579 -13.14 -6.21 17.99
N TYR A 580 -14.41 -6.54 17.82
CA TYR A 580 -15.39 -5.78 17.03
C TYR A 580 -14.89 -5.47 15.60
N ASN A 581 -14.56 -6.52 14.84
CA ASN A 581 -14.02 -6.39 13.47
C ASN A 581 -12.73 -5.56 13.37
N ASN A 582 -11.82 -5.73 14.33
CA ASN A 582 -10.54 -5.02 14.43
C ASN A 582 -10.70 -3.50 14.64
N THR A 583 -11.72 -3.07 15.38
CA THR A 583 -11.91 -1.64 15.68
C THR A 583 -11.45 -1.26 17.09
N ALA A 584 -11.21 -2.22 17.98
CA ALA A 584 -10.71 -1.97 19.32
C ALA A 584 -9.26 -1.45 19.33
N LEU A 585 -8.90 -0.65 20.34
CA LEU A 585 -7.62 0.08 20.45
C LEU A 585 -6.37 -0.79 20.23
N SER A 586 -6.37 -2.04 20.71
CA SER A 586 -5.22 -2.95 20.66
C SER A 586 -4.89 -3.43 19.25
N VAL A 587 -5.92 -3.60 18.40
CA VAL A 587 -5.84 -4.23 17.06
C VAL A 587 -6.21 -3.30 15.91
N ALA A 588 -6.80 -2.12 16.20
CA ALA A 588 -7.24 -1.19 15.17
C ALA A 588 -6.07 -0.75 14.26
N PRO A 589 -6.26 -0.73 12.93
CA PRO A 589 -5.30 -0.15 12.00
C PRO A 589 -4.94 1.29 12.39
N TYR A 590 -3.71 1.69 12.10
CA TYR A 590 -3.25 3.05 12.37
C TYR A 590 -3.94 4.03 11.41
N GLY A 591 -4.52 5.09 11.98
CA GLY A 591 -5.32 6.08 11.27
C GLY A 591 -6.05 6.95 12.28
N ASP A 592 -6.96 7.80 11.80
CA ASP A 592 -7.64 8.79 12.65
C ASP A 592 -8.51 8.14 13.72
N HIS A 593 -9.18 7.03 13.39
CA HIS A 593 -9.93 6.22 14.37
C HIS A 593 -9.05 5.79 15.55
N TRP A 594 -7.94 5.10 15.27
CA TRP A 594 -7.02 4.66 16.32
C TRP A 594 -6.41 5.83 17.10
N ARG A 595 -6.06 6.93 16.44
CA ARG A 595 -5.53 8.13 17.12
C ARG A 595 -6.53 8.71 18.09
N ASN A 596 -7.82 8.74 17.73
CA ASN A 596 -8.88 9.21 18.62
C ASN A 596 -9.05 8.27 19.81
N LEU A 597 -9.13 6.95 19.59
CA LEU A 597 -9.17 5.96 20.67
C LEU A 597 -7.96 6.11 21.62
N ARG A 598 -6.77 6.29 21.05
CA ARG A 598 -5.54 6.48 21.82
C ARG A 598 -5.58 7.77 22.63
N ARG A 599 -6.08 8.87 22.05
CA ARG A 599 -6.25 10.16 22.73
C ARG A 599 -7.18 10.03 23.93
N ILE A 600 -8.33 9.39 23.77
CA ILE A 600 -9.30 9.17 24.86
C ILE A 600 -8.66 8.39 26.00
N CYS A 601 -7.97 7.29 25.71
CA CYS A 601 -7.31 6.52 26.77
C CYS A 601 -6.25 7.34 27.52
N THR A 602 -5.42 8.09 26.80
CA THR A 602 -4.36 8.90 27.41
C THR A 602 -4.92 10.06 28.24
N LEU A 603 -5.97 10.75 27.78
CA LEU A 603 -6.50 11.93 28.47
C LEU A 603 -7.49 11.58 29.58
N GLU A 604 -8.40 10.65 29.32
CA GLU A 604 -9.58 10.41 30.17
C GLU A 604 -9.36 9.33 31.23
N ILE A 605 -8.36 8.46 31.03
CA ILE A 605 -8.10 7.31 31.91
C ILE A 605 -6.72 7.43 32.54
N PHE A 606 -5.68 7.56 31.71
CA PHE A 606 -4.29 7.43 32.15
C PHE A 606 -3.56 8.76 32.33
N SER A 607 -4.27 9.89 32.27
CA SER A 607 -3.65 11.17 32.58
C SER A 607 -3.30 11.24 34.08
N PRO A 608 -2.22 11.94 34.47
CA PRO A 608 -1.83 12.06 35.87
C PRO A 608 -2.97 12.54 36.78
N THR A 609 -3.77 13.49 36.30
CA THR A 609 -4.95 14.00 37.01
C THR A 609 -6.00 12.92 37.25
N ARG A 610 -6.28 12.07 36.25
CA ARG A 610 -7.28 10.99 36.36
C ARG A 610 -6.79 9.83 37.21
N LEU A 611 -5.49 9.51 37.14
CA LEU A 611 -4.89 8.53 38.04
C LEU A 611 -4.94 9.01 39.50
N LYS A 612 -4.64 10.29 39.76
CA LYS A 612 -4.76 10.88 41.11
C LYS A 612 -6.21 10.87 41.61
N ALA A 613 -7.18 11.18 40.75
CA ALA A 613 -8.60 11.17 41.12
C ALA A 613 -9.13 9.76 41.47
N THR A 614 -8.45 8.71 41.04
CA THR A 614 -8.81 7.30 41.33
C THR A 614 -7.89 6.64 42.36
N LEU A 615 -7.07 7.42 43.09
CA LEU A 615 -6.14 6.91 44.10
C LEU A 615 -6.85 6.10 45.19
N GLU A 616 -7.97 6.60 45.72
CA GLU A 616 -8.71 5.90 46.79
C GLU A 616 -9.21 4.53 46.34
N ILE A 617 -9.50 4.33 45.06
CA ILE A 617 -9.88 3.02 44.53
C ILE A 617 -8.74 2.03 44.73
N ARG A 618 -7.50 2.41 44.37
CA ARG A 618 -6.33 1.54 44.54
C ARG A 618 -6.05 1.26 46.01
N ARG A 619 -6.15 2.29 46.86
CA ARG A 619 -5.98 2.15 48.32
C ARG A 619 -7.00 1.18 48.93
N ASP A 620 -8.28 1.34 48.59
CA ASP A 620 -9.37 0.49 49.08
C ASP A 620 -9.22 -0.98 48.65
N GLU A 621 -8.93 -1.21 47.37
CA GLU A 621 -8.76 -2.57 46.85
C GLU A 621 -7.52 -3.24 47.42
N LEU A 622 -6.45 -2.48 47.64
CA LEU A 622 -5.25 -2.97 48.31
C LEU A 622 -5.57 -3.39 49.75
N ARG A 623 -6.23 -2.54 50.53
CA ARG A 623 -6.68 -2.90 51.89
C ARG A 623 -7.57 -4.13 51.87
N SER A 624 -8.47 -4.23 50.89
CA SER A 624 -9.33 -5.42 50.73
C SER A 624 -8.52 -6.70 50.50
N LEU A 625 -7.50 -6.66 49.63
CA LEU A 625 -6.58 -7.78 49.41
C LEU A 625 -5.89 -8.18 50.71
N LEU A 626 -5.34 -7.21 51.44
CA LEU A 626 -4.63 -7.46 52.70
C LEU A 626 -5.57 -8.05 53.77
N ARG A 627 -6.83 -7.57 53.88
CA ARG A 627 -7.83 -8.17 54.79
C ARG A 627 -8.15 -9.60 54.42
N THR A 628 -8.30 -9.92 53.14
CA THR A 628 -8.58 -11.28 52.68
C THR A 628 -7.44 -12.23 53.06
N ILE A 629 -6.19 -11.81 52.87
CA ILE A 629 -5.01 -12.62 53.26
C ILE A 629 -4.93 -12.73 54.79
N LYS A 630 -5.16 -11.64 55.54
CA LYS A 630 -5.18 -11.67 57.01
C LYS A 630 -6.26 -12.59 57.56
N ALA A 631 -7.47 -12.53 57.02
CA ALA A 631 -8.58 -13.38 57.44
C ALA A 631 -8.26 -14.87 57.26
N ALA A 632 -7.69 -15.22 56.10
CA ALA A 632 -7.18 -16.57 55.85
C ALA A 632 -6.08 -16.94 56.86
N ALA A 633 -5.16 -16.01 57.16
CA ALA A 633 -4.09 -16.22 58.14
C ALA A 633 -4.59 -16.49 59.56
N THR A 634 -5.71 -15.88 59.97
CA THR A 634 -6.27 -16.01 61.33
C THR A 634 -7.20 -17.20 61.53
N SER A 635 -7.80 -17.75 60.46
CA SER A 635 -8.83 -18.80 60.57
C SER A 635 -8.31 -20.23 60.84
N GLU A 636 -7.01 -20.49 60.71
CA GLU A 636 -6.41 -21.83 60.89
C GLU A 636 -5.82 -22.10 62.29
N GLY A 637 -5.90 -21.14 63.23
CA GLY A 637 -5.62 -21.35 64.65
C GLY A 637 -4.13 -21.38 65.06
N GLY A 638 -3.72 -20.39 65.86
CA GLY A 638 -2.40 -20.33 66.50
C GLY A 638 -1.29 -19.73 65.63
N ASP A 639 -0.10 -19.55 66.22
CA ASP A 639 1.11 -18.85 65.73
C ASP A 639 1.73 -19.38 64.40
N ASN A 640 0.99 -20.20 63.65
CA ASN A 640 1.39 -20.92 62.45
C ASN A 640 1.16 -20.13 61.15
N SER A 641 2.10 -20.29 60.21
CA SER A 641 2.04 -19.72 58.86
C SER A 641 0.91 -20.33 58.02
N VAL A 642 0.12 -19.52 57.32
CA VAL A 642 -0.99 -19.99 56.45
C VAL A 642 -0.59 -20.07 55.00
N ARG A 643 -1.07 -21.13 54.34
CA ARG A 643 -0.80 -21.42 52.94
C ARG A 643 -1.78 -20.67 52.02
N VAL A 644 -1.27 -19.84 51.12
CA VAL A 644 -2.09 -19.04 50.19
C VAL A 644 -1.64 -19.21 48.74
N GLU A 645 -2.60 -19.39 47.84
CA GLU A 645 -2.38 -19.33 46.39
C GLU A 645 -2.50 -17.88 45.92
N LEU A 646 -1.41 -17.31 45.41
CA LEU A 646 -1.32 -15.88 45.12
C LEU A 646 -2.06 -15.49 43.82
N ARG A 647 -2.08 -16.36 42.80
CA ARG A 647 -2.61 -16.01 41.48
C ARG A 647 -4.08 -15.55 41.51
N PRO A 648 -5.03 -16.26 42.15
CA PRO A 648 -6.42 -15.82 42.23
C PRO A 648 -6.58 -14.49 42.98
N LEU A 649 -5.81 -14.29 44.06
CA LEU A 649 -5.87 -13.09 44.90
C LEU A 649 -5.38 -11.84 44.14
N LEU A 650 -4.23 -11.96 43.48
CA LEU A 650 -3.63 -10.88 42.68
C LEU A 650 -4.50 -10.54 41.46
N SER A 651 -5.08 -11.55 40.82
CA SER A 651 -6.02 -11.35 39.71
C SER A 651 -7.31 -10.66 40.16
N GLY A 652 -7.82 -11.00 41.34
CA GLY A 652 -8.99 -10.33 41.93
C GLY A 652 -8.72 -8.88 42.28
N PHE A 653 -7.59 -8.60 42.93
CA PHE A 653 -7.14 -7.25 43.26
C PHE A 653 -7.04 -6.36 42.01
N THR A 654 -6.29 -6.81 41.00
CA THR A 654 -6.09 -6.05 39.76
C THR A 654 -7.38 -5.87 38.97
N LEU A 655 -8.23 -6.90 38.90
CA LEU A 655 -9.55 -6.83 38.27
C LEU A 655 -10.41 -5.77 38.95
N ASN A 656 -10.49 -5.76 40.28
CA ASN A 656 -11.32 -4.83 41.02
C ASN A 656 -10.84 -3.39 40.91
N VAL A 657 -9.52 -3.15 40.91
CA VAL A 657 -8.95 -1.81 40.63
C VAL A 657 -9.45 -1.32 39.28
N VAL A 658 -9.28 -2.13 38.23
CA VAL A 658 -9.65 -1.78 36.86
C VAL A 658 -11.17 -1.64 36.70
N MET A 659 -11.96 -2.54 37.28
CA MET A 659 -13.41 -2.54 37.23
C MET A 659 -14.02 -1.33 37.95
N ARG A 660 -13.49 -0.92 39.11
CA ARG A 660 -13.96 0.29 39.79
C ARG A 660 -13.60 1.56 39.02
N MET A 661 -12.42 1.62 38.41
CA MET A 661 -12.03 2.75 37.57
C MET A 661 -12.89 2.88 36.30
N ILE A 662 -13.23 1.76 35.67
CA ILE A 662 -13.94 1.75 34.38
C ILE A 662 -15.45 1.76 34.53
N ALA A 663 -15.95 1.00 35.49
CA ALA A 663 -17.35 0.64 35.64
C ALA A 663 -17.95 1.00 37.01
N GLY A 664 -17.16 1.57 37.93
CA GLY A 664 -17.64 2.03 39.24
C GLY A 664 -17.96 0.93 40.25
N LYS A 665 -17.75 -0.35 39.92
CA LYS A 665 -18.12 -1.49 40.75
C LYS A 665 -17.04 -2.56 40.85
N ARG A 666 -17.10 -3.36 41.92
CA ARG A 666 -16.29 -4.58 42.09
C ARG A 666 -16.83 -5.74 41.26
N CYS A 667 -15.98 -6.72 40.99
CA CYS A 667 -16.34 -7.95 40.31
C CYS A 667 -15.65 -9.15 40.98
N GLU A 668 -16.38 -9.81 41.88
CA GLU A 668 -15.88 -11.00 42.61
C GLU A 668 -16.09 -12.31 41.84
N ALA A 669 -16.74 -12.25 40.68
CA ALA A 669 -17.11 -13.43 39.88
C ALA A 669 -15.86 -14.14 39.35
N LYS A 670 -15.66 -15.40 39.78
CA LYS A 670 -14.59 -16.28 39.29
C LYS A 670 -14.65 -16.41 37.77
N GLU A 671 -15.85 -16.45 37.22
CA GLU A 671 -16.15 -16.58 35.80
C GLU A 671 -15.56 -15.42 34.97
N VAL A 672 -15.48 -14.21 35.52
CA VAL A 672 -14.91 -13.05 34.81
C VAL A 672 -13.39 -13.14 34.77
N ARG A 673 -12.75 -13.60 35.85
CA ARG A 673 -11.30 -13.86 35.86
C ARG A 673 -10.94 -14.96 34.87
N GLU A 674 -11.69 -16.06 34.85
CA GLU A 674 -11.52 -17.15 33.88
C GLU A 674 -11.72 -16.66 32.43
N LEU A 675 -12.71 -15.79 32.20
CA LEU A 675 -12.94 -15.18 30.89
C LEU A 675 -11.75 -14.30 30.43
N ILE A 676 -11.11 -13.57 31.34
CA ILE A 676 -9.92 -12.78 30.99
C ILE A 676 -8.72 -13.69 30.65
N SER A 677 -8.46 -14.72 31.46
CA SER A 677 -7.38 -15.69 31.20
C SER A 677 -7.58 -16.42 29.88
N GLU A 678 -8.79 -16.91 29.60
CA GLU A 678 -9.14 -17.58 28.33
C GLU A 678 -8.89 -16.66 27.12
N THR A 679 -9.02 -15.34 27.26
CA THR A 679 -8.71 -14.38 26.19
C THR A 679 -7.24 -14.46 25.78
N PHE A 680 -6.30 -14.47 26.74
CA PHE A 680 -4.86 -14.53 26.46
C PHE A 680 -4.40 -15.91 25.98
N GLU A 681 -5.02 -16.99 26.48
CA GLU A 681 -4.77 -18.34 25.99
C GLU A 681 -5.18 -18.49 24.52
N LEU A 682 -6.39 -18.05 24.16
CA LEU A 682 -6.88 -18.10 22.78
C LEU A 682 -6.08 -17.20 21.83
N ALA A 683 -5.67 -16.02 22.30
CA ALA A 683 -4.83 -15.10 21.53
C ALA A 683 -3.40 -15.63 21.29
N GLY A 684 -2.84 -16.38 22.24
CA GLY A 684 -1.53 -17.01 22.12
C GLY A 684 -1.53 -18.34 21.35
N SER A 685 -2.69 -18.97 21.18
CA SER A 685 -2.83 -20.25 20.48
C SER A 685 -2.82 -20.06 18.96
N PRO A 686 -2.03 -20.83 18.19
CA PRO A 686 -1.94 -20.68 16.74
C PRO A 686 -3.25 -21.08 16.06
N CYS A 687 -3.91 -20.12 15.39
CA CYS A 687 -5.04 -20.40 14.50
C CYS A 687 -4.52 -20.70 13.10
N ILE A 688 -4.55 -21.97 12.67
CA ILE A 688 -4.02 -22.37 11.35
C ILE A 688 -4.72 -21.61 10.20
N ALA A 689 -6.02 -21.36 10.34
CA ALA A 689 -6.82 -20.64 9.35
C ALA A 689 -6.41 -19.17 9.17
N ASP A 690 -5.74 -18.57 10.16
CA ASP A 690 -5.16 -17.23 10.05
C ASP A 690 -3.88 -17.22 9.19
N PHE A 691 -3.21 -18.36 9.06
CA PHE A 691 -2.02 -18.52 8.22
C PHE A 691 -2.36 -19.10 6.84
N LEU A 692 -3.40 -19.94 6.76
CA LEU A 692 -3.86 -20.62 5.54
C LEU A 692 -5.33 -20.28 5.25
N PRO A 693 -5.62 -19.18 4.52
CA PRO A 693 -6.98 -18.70 4.32
C PRO A 693 -7.94 -19.70 3.68
N ILE A 694 -7.44 -20.63 2.85
CA ILE A 694 -8.25 -21.69 2.23
C ILE A 694 -8.89 -22.63 3.25
N LEU A 695 -8.30 -22.75 4.45
CA LEU A 695 -8.79 -23.62 5.52
C LEU A 695 -9.83 -22.94 6.43
N LYS A 696 -10.16 -21.67 6.21
CA LYS A 696 -11.16 -20.93 7.01
C LYS A 696 -12.55 -21.55 6.98
N LEU A 697 -12.89 -22.28 5.92
CA LEU A 697 -14.20 -22.94 5.76
C LEU A 697 -14.35 -24.20 6.63
N PHE A 698 -13.24 -24.80 7.07
CA PHE A 698 -13.25 -26.14 7.68
C PHE A 698 -13.06 -26.14 9.20
N ASP A 699 -12.50 -25.08 9.80
CA ASP A 699 -12.28 -24.95 11.27
C ASP A 699 -11.71 -26.24 11.91
N PHE A 700 -10.65 -26.82 11.30
CA PHE A 700 -10.16 -28.18 11.60
C PHE A 700 -9.87 -28.48 13.08
N ASP A 701 -9.45 -27.49 13.86
CA ASP A 701 -9.14 -27.60 15.30
C ASP A 701 -10.23 -27.01 16.21
N GLY A 702 -11.34 -26.53 15.61
CA GLY A 702 -12.43 -25.85 16.31
C GLY A 702 -12.03 -24.50 16.92
N HIS A 703 -10.86 -23.94 16.57
CA HIS A 703 -10.36 -22.70 17.16
C HIS A 703 -11.28 -21.53 16.83
N ILE A 704 -11.76 -21.40 15.59
CA ILE A 704 -12.67 -20.31 15.19
C ILE A 704 -13.98 -20.41 15.99
N LYS A 705 -14.53 -21.61 16.18
CA LYS A 705 -15.72 -21.84 17.00
C LYS A 705 -15.49 -21.45 18.47
N LYS A 706 -14.34 -21.80 19.05
CA LYS A 706 -13.96 -21.40 20.42
C LYS A 706 -13.86 -19.88 20.54
N VAL A 707 -13.16 -19.23 19.62
CA VAL A 707 -13.01 -17.76 19.58
C VAL A 707 -14.35 -17.05 19.44
N LYS A 708 -15.25 -17.52 18.57
CA LYS A 708 -16.61 -16.98 18.45
C LYS A 708 -17.41 -17.12 19.74
N LYS A 709 -17.42 -18.31 20.34
CA LYS A 709 -18.13 -18.57 21.61
C LYS A 709 -17.60 -17.67 22.72
N HIS A 710 -16.29 -17.53 22.82
CA HIS A 710 -15.62 -16.67 23.77
C HIS A 710 -15.96 -15.18 23.55
N GLY A 711 -15.86 -14.71 22.30
CA GLY A 711 -16.23 -13.35 21.91
C GLY A 711 -17.68 -13.01 22.28
N SER A 712 -18.62 -13.95 22.07
CA SER A 712 -20.03 -13.75 22.48
C SER A 712 -20.22 -13.67 24.00
N LYS A 713 -19.46 -14.43 24.80
CA LYS A 713 -19.52 -14.33 26.26
C LYS A 713 -18.99 -12.96 26.73
N LEU A 714 -17.87 -12.54 26.17
CA LEU A 714 -17.24 -11.26 26.49
C LEU A 714 -18.13 -10.09 26.08
N ASP A 715 -18.74 -10.15 24.90
CA ASP A 715 -19.67 -9.13 24.43
C ASP A 715 -20.89 -8.99 25.36
N LYS A 716 -21.49 -10.11 25.80
CA LYS A 716 -22.60 -10.09 26.77
C LYS A 716 -22.21 -9.45 28.10
N PHE A 717 -21.02 -9.79 28.61
CA PHE A 717 -20.50 -9.19 29.84
C PHE A 717 -20.33 -7.67 29.67
N LEU A 718 -19.69 -7.22 28.59
CA LEU A 718 -19.44 -5.81 28.32
C LEU A 718 -20.73 -5.02 28.08
N GLN A 719 -21.68 -5.59 27.33
CA GLN A 719 -23.00 -4.99 27.13
C GLN A 719 -23.71 -4.81 28.48
N GLY A 720 -23.64 -5.82 29.35
CA GLY A 720 -24.19 -5.72 30.71
C GLY A 720 -23.59 -4.57 31.52
N LEU A 721 -22.30 -4.26 31.36
CA LEU A 721 -21.68 -3.09 32.01
C LEU A 721 -22.19 -1.77 31.44
N VAL A 722 -22.31 -1.66 30.12
CA VAL A 722 -22.82 -0.45 29.45
C VAL A 722 -24.27 -0.19 29.82
N ASP A 723 -25.12 -1.21 29.78
CA ASP A 723 -26.54 -1.10 30.11
C ASP A 723 -26.76 -0.75 31.58
N ASP A 724 -25.91 -1.25 32.47
CA ASP A 724 -25.92 -0.90 33.89
C ASP A 724 -25.64 0.58 34.13
N HIS A 725 -24.69 1.17 33.39
CA HIS A 725 -24.40 2.60 33.45
C HIS A 725 -25.55 3.44 32.89
N ARG A 726 -26.20 2.98 31.82
CA ARG A 726 -27.39 3.65 31.26
C ARG A 726 -28.53 3.66 32.28
N ARG A 727 -28.79 2.54 32.95
CA ARG A 727 -29.86 2.42 33.96
C ARG A 727 -29.59 3.21 35.23
N ASN A 728 -28.33 3.31 35.66
CA ASN A 728 -27.94 3.94 36.92
C ASN A 728 -27.33 5.34 36.75
N ARG A 729 -27.62 5.99 35.63
CA ARG A 729 -27.05 7.30 35.28
C ARG A 729 -27.32 8.33 36.38
N GLY A 730 -26.26 9.00 36.84
CA GLY A 730 -26.35 10.06 37.86
C GLY A 730 -26.14 9.61 39.30
N LYS A 731 -26.06 8.31 39.60
CA LYS A 731 -25.60 7.84 40.92
C LYS A 731 -24.11 8.12 41.10
N THR A 732 -23.70 8.45 42.33
CA THR A 732 -22.33 8.86 42.67
C THR A 732 -21.28 7.84 42.25
N GLU A 733 -21.56 6.55 42.42
CA GLU A 733 -20.66 5.44 42.06
C GLU A 733 -20.33 5.39 40.55
N PHE A 734 -21.22 5.90 39.69
CA PHE A 734 -21.05 5.88 38.24
C PHE A 734 -20.57 7.23 37.65
N LYS A 735 -20.62 8.33 38.41
CA LYS A 735 -20.40 9.70 37.86
C LYS A 735 -19.01 9.93 37.25
N ASN A 736 -17.98 9.23 37.71
CA ASN A 736 -16.58 9.47 37.33
C ASN A 736 -15.91 8.30 36.60
N THR A 737 -16.70 7.36 36.07
CA THR A 737 -16.19 6.16 35.40
C THR A 737 -15.87 6.40 33.93
N MET A 738 -15.01 5.56 33.35
CA MET A 738 -14.72 5.60 31.92
C MET A 738 -15.97 5.40 31.07
N ILE A 739 -16.85 4.46 31.45
CA ILE A 739 -18.08 4.19 30.69
C ILE A 739 -18.99 5.42 30.67
N THR A 740 -19.14 6.12 31.80
CA THR A 740 -19.94 7.36 31.85
C THR A 740 -19.37 8.45 30.94
N HIS A 741 -18.05 8.61 30.90
CA HIS A 741 -17.43 9.56 29.98
C HIS A 741 -17.66 9.17 28.51
N LEU A 742 -17.49 7.90 28.16
CA LEU A 742 -17.75 7.39 26.81
C LEU A 742 -19.22 7.54 26.40
N LEU A 743 -20.16 7.31 27.32
CA LEU A 743 -21.59 7.55 27.08
C LEU A 743 -21.87 9.04 26.87
N THR A 744 -21.17 9.94 27.56
CA THR A 744 -21.29 11.39 27.34
C THR A 744 -20.78 11.79 25.95
N LEU A 745 -19.65 11.21 25.50
CA LEU A 745 -19.16 11.41 24.14
C LEU A 745 -20.14 10.87 23.09
N GLN A 746 -20.79 9.73 23.36
CA GLN A 746 -21.84 9.15 22.51
C GLN A 746 -23.04 10.08 22.33
N GLU A 747 -23.42 10.88 23.33
CA GLU A 747 -24.50 11.87 23.14
C GLU A 747 -24.14 12.97 22.15
N SER A 748 -22.87 13.40 22.17
CA SER A 748 -22.38 14.44 21.27
C SER A 748 -22.15 13.95 19.84
N GLN A 749 -21.74 12.69 19.67
CA GLN A 749 -21.36 12.09 18.38
C GLN A 749 -21.78 10.61 18.33
N PRO A 750 -23.09 10.32 18.26
CA PRO A 750 -23.62 8.95 18.36
C PRO A 750 -23.20 8.04 17.22
N GLU A 751 -23.02 8.61 16.01
CA GLU A 751 -22.55 7.88 14.83
C GLU A 751 -21.09 7.44 14.97
N TYR A 752 -20.28 8.18 15.73
CA TYR A 752 -18.87 7.87 15.92
C TYR A 752 -18.64 6.99 17.16
N TYR A 753 -19.28 7.27 18.30
CA TYR A 753 -19.11 6.50 19.54
C TYR A 753 -20.20 5.45 19.70
N THR A 754 -20.20 4.46 18.82
CA THR A 754 -21.15 3.34 18.88
C THR A 754 -20.90 2.45 20.10
N ASP A 755 -21.89 1.62 20.47
CA ASP A 755 -21.76 0.65 21.56
C ASP A 755 -20.58 -0.30 21.34
N GLU A 756 -20.31 -0.69 20.08
CA GLU A 756 -19.14 -1.52 19.75
C GLU A 756 -17.82 -0.82 20.07
N ILE A 757 -17.72 0.49 19.80
CA ILE A 757 -16.51 1.27 20.11
C ILE A 757 -16.34 1.45 21.62
N ILE A 758 -17.43 1.74 22.34
CA ILE A 758 -17.42 1.85 23.79
C ILE A 758 -17.00 0.52 24.41
N LYS A 759 -17.68 -0.57 24.05
CA LYS A 759 -17.36 -1.92 24.52
C LYS A 759 -15.93 -2.32 24.16
N GLY A 760 -15.47 -2.03 22.94
CA GLY A 760 -14.11 -2.32 22.51
C GLY A 760 -13.04 -1.59 23.32
N LEU A 761 -13.27 -0.34 23.72
CA LEU A 761 -12.36 0.38 24.61
C LEU A 761 -12.38 -0.20 26.04
N VAL A 762 -13.57 -0.43 26.60
CA VAL A 762 -13.77 -1.02 27.94
C VAL A 762 -13.10 -2.40 28.02
N GLN A 763 -13.31 -3.23 27.00
CA GLN A 763 -12.71 -4.55 26.85
C GLN A 763 -11.19 -4.51 26.97
N VAL A 764 -10.53 -3.64 26.19
CA VAL A 764 -9.07 -3.57 26.15
C VAL A 764 -8.52 -3.20 27.53
N MET A 765 -9.18 -2.29 28.24
CA MET A 765 -8.73 -1.87 29.58
C MET A 765 -8.90 -2.99 30.62
N ILE A 766 -10.06 -3.66 30.65
CA ILE A 766 -10.34 -4.76 31.60
C ILE A 766 -9.40 -5.93 31.36
N VAL A 767 -9.32 -6.41 30.12
CA VAL A 767 -8.54 -7.60 29.77
C VAL A 767 -7.04 -7.32 29.93
N ALA A 768 -6.52 -6.26 29.31
CA ALA A 768 -5.07 -6.01 29.32
C ALA A 768 -4.55 -5.53 30.68
N GLY A 769 -5.33 -4.72 31.41
CA GLY A 769 -4.91 -4.15 32.70
C GLY A 769 -4.90 -5.15 33.86
N THR A 770 -5.75 -6.18 33.79
CA THR A 770 -5.88 -7.19 34.85
C THR A 770 -4.77 -8.23 34.76
N ASP A 771 -4.71 -8.97 33.63
CA ASP A 771 -3.88 -10.17 33.53
C ASP A 771 -2.38 -9.85 33.65
N THR A 772 -1.92 -8.84 32.90
CA THR A 772 -0.51 -8.47 32.82
C THR A 772 0.07 -8.02 34.16
N THR A 773 -0.70 -7.24 34.92
CA THR A 773 -0.31 -6.75 36.25
C THR A 773 -0.27 -7.89 37.26
N ALA A 774 -1.30 -8.75 37.29
CA ALA A 774 -1.36 -9.88 38.22
C ALA A 774 -0.25 -10.91 37.97
N VAL A 775 0.04 -11.23 36.69
CA VAL A 775 1.16 -12.13 36.32
C VAL A 775 2.50 -11.55 36.79
N THR A 776 2.70 -10.24 36.65
CA THR A 776 3.95 -9.59 37.06
C THR A 776 4.12 -9.59 38.59
N LEU A 777 3.06 -9.31 39.37
CA LEU A 777 3.10 -9.41 40.84
C LEU A 777 3.45 -10.83 41.30
N GLU A 778 2.88 -11.84 40.65
CA GLU A 778 3.15 -13.24 40.96
C GLU A 778 4.61 -13.61 40.67
N TRP A 779 5.15 -13.21 39.52
CA TRP A 779 6.58 -13.40 39.21
C TRP A 779 7.48 -12.66 40.19
N ALA A 780 7.12 -11.46 40.62
CA ALA A 780 7.93 -10.71 41.59
C ALA A 780 7.99 -11.43 42.93
N MET A 781 6.85 -11.90 43.45
CA MET A 781 6.80 -12.70 44.68
C MET A 781 7.58 -14.01 44.55
N ALA A 782 7.47 -14.71 43.41
CA ALA A 782 8.23 -15.93 43.15
C ALA A 782 9.74 -15.70 43.15
N ASN A 783 10.21 -14.61 42.51
CA ASN A 783 11.62 -14.24 42.51
C ASN A 783 12.11 -13.91 43.92
N LEU A 784 11.36 -13.12 44.69
CA LEU A 784 11.73 -12.75 46.06
C LEU A 784 11.79 -13.95 47.00
N LEU A 785 10.85 -14.90 46.90
CA LEU A 785 10.88 -16.14 47.67
C LEU A 785 12.10 -17.01 47.32
N ASN A 786 12.54 -16.97 46.06
CA ASN A 786 13.77 -17.64 45.64
C ASN A 786 15.06 -16.89 46.03
N HIS A 787 14.98 -15.61 46.39
CA HIS A 787 16.12 -14.76 46.79
C HIS A 787 15.85 -14.04 48.13
N PRO A 788 15.95 -14.74 49.27
CA PRO A 788 15.61 -14.19 50.59
C PRO A 788 16.44 -12.97 50.99
N ASP A 789 17.67 -12.85 50.50
CA ASP A 789 18.55 -11.71 50.70
C ASP A 789 18.00 -10.43 50.04
N VAL A 790 17.45 -10.55 48.82
CA VAL A 790 16.77 -9.46 48.11
C VAL A 790 15.48 -9.09 48.83
N LEU A 791 14.69 -10.09 49.28
CA LEU A 791 13.49 -9.85 50.08
C LEU A 791 13.82 -9.09 51.38
N ALA A 792 14.91 -9.44 52.07
CA ALA A 792 15.37 -8.75 53.26
C ALA A 792 15.78 -7.29 52.99
N LYS A 793 16.44 -7.01 51.85
CA LYS A 793 16.77 -5.64 51.43
C LYS A 793 15.52 -4.80 51.18
N VAL A 794 14.52 -5.34 50.47
CA VAL A 794 13.24 -4.64 50.25
C VAL A 794 12.52 -4.39 51.58
N LYS A 795 12.46 -5.39 52.48
CA LYS A 795 11.89 -5.20 53.83
C LYS A 795 12.60 -4.09 54.60
N THR A 796 13.94 -4.04 54.51
CA THR A 796 14.74 -3.00 55.16
C THR A 796 14.45 -1.62 54.58
N GLU A 797 14.34 -1.48 53.25
CA GLU A 797 13.93 -0.24 52.60
C GLU A 797 12.54 0.22 53.07
N LEU A 798 11.54 -0.67 53.02
CA LEU A 798 10.18 -0.38 53.46
C LEU A 798 10.12 0.02 54.94
N ASN A 799 10.92 -0.63 55.80
CA ASN A 799 10.98 -0.28 57.21
C ASN A 799 11.59 1.09 57.47
N ASN A 800 12.57 1.50 56.66
CA ASN A 800 13.21 2.80 56.77
C ASN A 800 12.36 3.94 56.22
N VAL A 801 11.64 3.71 55.12
CA VAL A 801 10.86 4.73 54.42
C VAL A 801 9.43 4.86 54.98
N VAL A 802 8.77 3.74 55.28
CA VAL A 802 7.33 3.68 55.55
C VAL A 802 7.03 3.26 56.99
N SER A 803 7.66 2.18 57.49
CA SER A 803 7.26 1.60 58.79
C SER A 803 7.67 2.43 60.02
N ARG A 804 8.57 3.42 59.90
CA ARG A 804 8.89 4.37 60.99
C ARG A 804 7.66 5.16 61.46
N GLU A 805 6.66 5.33 60.59
CA GLU A 805 5.44 6.09 60.85
C GLU A 805 4.24 5.21 61.24
N GLY A 806 4.41 3.89 61.34
CA GLY A 806 3.35 2.96 61.73
C GLY A 806 2.16 2.89 60.74
N ARG A 807 2.36 3.30 59.48
CA ARG A 807 1.33 3.34 58.43
C ARG A 807 1.60 2.39 57.27
N LEU A 808 0.56 2.11 56.48
CA LEU A 808 0.69 1.41 55.20
C LEU A 808 1.40 2.29 54.15
N MET A 809 2.05 1.63 53.20
CA MET A 809 2.62 2.26 52.02
C MET A 809 1.55 3.02 51.21
N GLU A 810 1.89 4.23 50.78
CA GLU A 810 1.07 5.10 49.95
C GLU A 810 1.71 5.39 48.59
N GLU A 811 0.93 5.96 47.66
CA GLU A 811 1.41 6.26 46.30
C GLU A 811 2.55 7.28 46.27
N SER A 812 2.63 8.18 47.25
CA SER A 812 3.75 9.12 47.38
C SER A 812 5.08 8.41 47.61
N ASP A 813 5.06 7.26 48.30
CA ASP A 813 6.27 6.50 48.65
C ASP A 813 6.85 5.75 47.44
N THR A 814 6.09 5.64 46.35
CA THR A 814 6.53 4.93 45.13
C THR A 814 7.78 5.54 44.50
N THR A 815 8.00 6.84 44.70
CA THR A 815 9.19 7.56 44.19
C THR A 815 10.42 7.41 45.10
N THR A 816 10.21 7.04 46.37
CA THR A 816 11.28 6.91 47.38
C THR A 816 11.75 5.47 47.58
N CYS A 817 10.89 4.47 47.33
CA CYS A 817 11.26 3.05 47.43
C CYS A 817 12.02 2.58 46.17
N THR A 818 13.24 3.08 45.99
CA THR A 818 14.09 2.83 44.82
C THR A 818 14.41 1.34 44.60
N TYR A 819 14.73 0.59 45.63
CA TYR A 819 15.10 -0.82 45.53
C TYR A 819 13.89 -1.70 45.18
N LEU A 820 12.71 -1.40 45.73
CA LEU A 820 11.45 -2.03 45.30
C LEU A 820 11.16 -1.79 43.81
N ASN A 821 11.39 -0.58 43.30
CA ASN A 821 11.27 -0.27 41.88
C ASN A 821 12.25 -1.09 41.03
N ASN A 822 13.48 -1.28 41.51
CA ASN A 822 14.49 -2.11 40.86
C ASN A 822 14.06 -3.57 40.80
N VAL A 823 13.49 -4.12 41.89
CA VAL A 823 12.94 -5.49 41.94
C VAL A 823 11.84 -5.68 40.89
N ILE A 824 10.94 -4.70 40.74
CA ILE A 824 9.88 -4.75 39.72
C ILE A 824 10.47 -4.66 38.32
N SER A 825 11.47 -3.79 38.11
CA SER A 825 12.12 -3.63 36.81
C SER A 825 12.88 -4.90 36.40
N GLU A 826 13.58 -5.55 37.34
CA GLU A 826 14.26 -6.82 37.11
C GLU A 826 13.27 -7.96 36.87
N THR A 827 12.13 -7.96 37.57
CA THR A 827 11.03 -8.89 37.30
C THR A 827 10.51 -8.71 35.88
N LEU A 828 10.23 -7.48 35.45
CA LEU A 828 9.76 -7.17 34.09
C LEU A 828 10.82 -7.48 33.00
N ARG A 829 12.11 -7.43 33.36
CA ARG A 829 13.21 -7.79 32.47
C ARG A 829 13.24 -9.29 32.22
N MET A 830 13.25 -10.07 33.31
CA MET A 830 13.36 -11.53 33.26
C MET A 830 12.06 -12.20 32.83
N TYR A 831 10.93 -11.63 33.25
CA TYR A 831 9.58 -12.15 33.04
C TYR A 831 8.63 -11.10 32.46
N PRO A 832 8.88 -10.60 31.23
CA PRO A 832 7.97 -9.66 30.59
C PRO A 832 6.61 -10.29 30.37
N ALA A 833 5.55 -9.61 30.84
CA ALA A 833 4.19 -10.13 30.73
C ALA A 833 3.82 -10.51 29.28
N GLY A 834 4.30 -9.76 28.28
CA GLY A 834 4.18 -10.11 26.86
C GLY A 834 5.55 -10.37 26.22
N PRO A 835 6.05 -11.62 26.17
CA PRO A 835 7.42 -11.92 25.78
C PRO A 835 7.72 -11.62 24.30
N LEU A 836 6.70 -11.60 23.44
CA LEU A 836 6.78 -11.23 22.02
C LEU A 836 6.16 -9.86 21.69
N LEU A 837 5.82 -9.09 22.72
CA LEU A 837 4.93 -7.92 22.62
C LEU A 837 3.65 -8.27 21.83
N VAL A 838 2.93 -7.25 21.37
CA VAL A 838 1.81 -7.45 20.43
C VAL A 838 2.37 -7.31 19.00
N PRO A 839 2.07 -8.22 18.05
CA PRO A 839 2.60 -8.16 16.70
C PRO A 839 2.22 -6.88 15.95
N HIS A 840 3.13 -6.36 15.14
CA HIS A 840 2.97 -5.19 14.28
C HIS A 840 2.80 -5.60 12.81
N SER A 841 2.48 -4.66 11.92
CA SER A 841 2.41 -4.90 10.47
C SER A 841 2.88 -3.68 9.68
N SER A 842 3.67 -3.89 8.62
CA SER A 842 4.12 -2.82 7.74
C SER A 842 2.97 -2.30 6.86
N SER A 843 2.79 -0.98 6.85
CA SER A 843 1.78 -0.30 6.01
C SER A 843 2.22 -0.10 4.57
N VAL A 844 3.54 -0.07 4.33
CA VAL A 844 4.20 0.14 3.03
C VAL A 844 5.44 -0.75 2.89
N ASP A 845 5.96 -0.89 1.67
CA ASP A 845 7.31 -1.42 1.46
C ASP A 845 8.30 -0.44 2.08
N CYS A 846 9.28 -0.91 2.86
CA CYS A 846 10.26 -0.05 3.53
C CYS A 846 11.61 -0.75 3.67
N LYS A 847 12.65 -0.01 4.03
CA LYS A 847 13.97 -0.55 4.34
C LYS A 847 14.29 -0.30 5.81
N VAL A 848 14.52 -1.35 6.59
CA VAL A 848 14.81 -1.27 8.04
C VAL A 848 15.81 -2.35 8.41
N ALA A 849 16.75 -2.01 9.29
CA ALA A 849 17.88 -2.86 9.69
C ALA A 849 18.70 -3.37 8.49
N GLY A 850 18.79 -2.54 7.44
CA GLY A 850 19.47 -2.87 6.18
C GLY A 850 18.66 -3.72 5.21
N TYR A 851 17.51 -4.26 5.62
CA TYR A 851 16.70 -5.19 4.82
C TYR A 851 15.48 -4.54 4.19
N ASP A 852 15.08 -5.04 3.01
CA ASP A 852 13.82 -4.69 2.36
C ASP A 852 12.67 -5.44 3.02
N ILE A 853 11.70 -4.71 3.56
CA ILE A 853 10.53 -5.25 4.26
C ILE A 853 9.28 -4.96 3.42
N PRO A 854 8.69 -5.97 2.74
CA PRO A 854 7.47 -5.78 1.97
C PRO A 854 6.30 -5.34 2.84
N ARG A 855 5.35 -4.62 2.24
CA ARG A 855 4.06 -4.24 2.83
C ARG A 855 3.28 -5.47 3.32
N GLY A 856 2.58 -5.31 4.44
CA GLY A 856 1.77 -6.35 5.05
C GLY A 856 2.59 -7.40 5.81
N THR A 857 3.92 -7.23 5.91
CA THR A 857 4.79 -8.11 6.68
C THR A 857 4.52 -7.90 8.17
N THR A 858 4.26 -9.00 8.88
CA THR A 858 4.09 -8.98 10.35
C THR A 858 5.46 -8.75 10.99
N LEU A 859 5.54 -7.87 11.98
CA LEU A 859 6.74 -7.66 12.78
C LEU A 859 6.52 -8.25 14.17
N ILE A 860 7.42 -9.13 14.60
CA ILE A 860 7.43 -9.78 15.92
C ILE A 860 8.69 -9.34 16.66
N ILE A 861 8.52 -8.70 17.81
CA ILE A 861 9.63 -8.23 18.65
C ILE A 861 9.76 -9.19 19.81
N ASN A 862 10.87 -9.92 19.89
CA ASN A 862 11.13 -10.83 20.99
C ASN A 862 11.75 -10.08 22.18
N ALA A 863 10.90 -9.37 22.93
CA ALA A 863 11.34 -8.61 24.11
C ALA A 863 12.02 -9.51 25.15
N TRP A 864 11.56 -10.75 25.32
CA TRP A 864 12.20 -11.72 26.21
C TRP A 864 13.66 -12.00 25.82
N ALA A 865 13.94 -12.20 24.53
CA ALA A 865 15.31 -12.43 24.06
C ALA A 865 16.19 -11.18 24.20
N ILE A 866 15.67 -9.99 23.84
CA ILE A 866 16.39 -8.72 23.95
C ILE A 866 16.79 -8.44 25.40
N GLN A 867 15.85 -8.65 26.33
CA GLN A 867 16.05 -8.39 27.76
C GLN A 867 16.95 -9.43 28.47
N ARG A 868 17.37 -10.48 27.75
CA ARG A 868 18.30 -11.52 28.21
C ARG A 868 19.54 -11.64 27.33
N ASP A 869 19.76 -10.69 26.43
CA ASP A 869 20.95 -10.69 25.58
C ASP A 869 22.20 -10.41 26.43
N PRO A 870 23.17 -11.34 26.51
CA PRO A 870 24.41 -11.13 27.27
C PRO A 870 25.27 -9.97 26.75
N LYS A 871 25.02 -9.49 25.53
CA LYS A 871 25.67 -8.27 24.99
C LYS A 871 25.11 -6.98 25.60
N LEU A 872 23.88 -7.02 26.11
CA LEU A 872 23.21 -5.87 26.71
C LEU A 872 23.19 -5.95 28.24
N TRP A 873 23.11 -7.15 28.80
CA TRP A 873 22.89 -7.38 30.22
C TRP A 873 24.00 -8.27 30.80
N ASP A 874 24.72 -7.76 31.79
CA ASP A 874 25.65 -8.54 32.60
C ASP A 874 24.90 -9.60 33.41
N GLU A 875 25.39 -10.85 33.42
CA GLU A 875 24.73 -11.99 34.06
C GLU A 875 23.20 -12.03 33.79
N PRO A 876 22.76 -12.15 32.52
CA PRO A 876 21.36 -11.89 32.13
C PRO A 876 20.35 -12.86 32.75
N GLU A 877 20.80 -14.02 33.20
CA GLU A 877 19.98 -15.06 33.83
C GLU A 877 19.90 -14.91 35.36
N ALA A 878 20.73 -14.08 35.98
CA ALA A 878 20.70 -13.82 37.42
C ALA A 878 19.67 -12.73 37.76
N PHE A 879 18.88 -12.96 38.81
CA PHE A 879 17.97 -11.96 39.37
C PHE A 879 18.76 -10.96 40.22
N LYS A 880 19.12 -9.81 39.63
CA LYS A 880 20.01 -8.81 40.22
C LYS A 880 19.39 -7.41 40.12
N PRO A 881 18.47 -7.04 41.03
CA PRO A 881 17.82 -5.73 41.02
C PRO A 881 18.78 -4.54 40.97
N GLU A 882 19.95 -4.66 41.61
CA GLU A 882 21.00 -3.63 41.70
C GLU A 882 21.45 -3.08 40.34
N ARG A 883 21.24 -3.82 39.24
CA ARG A 883 21.59 -3.34 37.89
C ARG A 883 20.78 -2.09 37.46
N PHE A 884 19.62 -1.87 38.08
CA PHE A 884 18.75 -0.72 37.80
C PHE A 884 19.14 0.54 38.57
N ASP A 885 20.17 0.48 39.43
CA ASP A 885 20.75 1.68 40.08
C ASP A 885 21.54 2.56 39.09
N SER A 886 21.89 2.02 37.92
CA SER A 886 22.67 2.73 36.89
C SER A 886 21.80 3.65 36.01
N GLU A 887 22.25 4.90 35.80
CA GLU A 887 21.57 5.91 34.97
C GLU A 887 21.51 5.53 33.46
N GLU A 888 22.32 4.56 33.02
CA GLU A 888 22.49 4.14 31.62
C GLU A 888 21.19 3.62 30.96
N LEU A 889 20.25 3.14 31.78
CA LEU A 889 18.95 2.62 31.35
C LEU A 889 17.97 3.72 30.89
N LYS A 890 18.18 4.97 31.30
CA LYS A 890 17.35 6.11 30.87
C LYS A 890 17.64 6.53 29.43
N THR A 891 18.82 6.20 28.90
CA THR A 891 19.31 6.66 27.59
C THR A 891 19.09 5.68 26.43
N TYR A 892 19.08 4.36 26.67
CA TYR A 892 18.94 3.36 25.60
C TYR A 892 17.60 2.61 25.65
N HIS A 893 16.56 3.22 25.07
CA HIS A 893 15.20 2.67 25.02
C HIS A 893 15.08 1.29 24.35
N GLY A 894 16.05 0.87 23.53
CA GLY A 894 16.08 -0.46 22.91
C GLY A 894 16.48 -1.60 23.85
N LYS A 895 16.99 -1.31 25.06
CA LYS A 895 17.51 -2.31 26.03
C LYS A 895 16.42 -2.99 26.84
N PHE A 896 15.40 -2.23 27.23
CA PHE A 896 14.37 -2.62 28.20
C PHE A 896 13.00 -2.22 27.65
N LEU A 897 12.18 -3.21 27.27
CA LEU A 897 10.97 -3.03 26.47
C LEU A 897 9.70 -3.67 27.09
N PRO A 898 9.49 -3.67 28.43
CA PRO A 898 8.36 -4.39 29.03
C PRO A 898 6.99 -3.85 28.60
N PHE A 899 6.95 -2.60 28.13
CA PHE A 899 5.74 -1.92 27.67
C PHE A 899 5.79 -1.53 26.18
N GLY A 900 6.81 -2.00 25.46
CA GLY A 900 7.11 -1.55 24.09
C GLY A 900 7.47 -0.06 23.99
N ILE A 901 7.69 0.42 22.77
CA ILE A 901 8.05 1.81 22.46
C ILE A 901 7.30 2.30 21.21
N GLY A 902 7.43 3.60 20.89
CA GLY A 902 6.80 4.22 19.71
C GLY A 902 5.29 4.43 19.83
N ARG A 903 4.59 4.57 18.70
CA ARG A 903 3.14 4.88 18.67
C ARG A 903 2.27 3.88 19.44
N ARG A 904 2.67 2.61 19.47
CA ARG A 904 1.90 1.52 20.09
C ARG A 904 2.39 1.13 21.49
N ALA A 905 3.27 1.93 22.10
CA ALA A 905 3.68 1.74 23.50
C ALA A 905 2.46 1.63 24.43
N CYS A 906 2.58 0.90 25.54
CA CYS A 906 1.46 0.69 26.46
C CYS A 906 0.91 2.03 26.99
N PRO A 907 -0.40 2.33 26.83
CA PRO A 907 -0.98 3.53 27.41
C PRO A 907 -1.15 3.43 28.94
N GLY A 908 -1.24 2.21 29.47
CA GLY A 908 -1.46 1.94 30.90
C GLY A 908 -0.20 1.83 31.74
N MET A 909 0.98 2.16 31.20
CA MET A 909 2.28 2.02 31.89
C MET A 909 2.28 2.65 33.29
N GLY A 910 1.81 3.89 33.41
CA GLY A 910 1.78 4.60 34.70
C GLY A 910 0.86 3.94 35.73
N LEU A 911 -0.32 3.46 35.32
CA LEU A 911 -1.21 2.74 36.23
C LEU A 911 -0.60 1.41 36.66
N ALA A 912 -0.03 0.66 35.73
CA ALA A 912 0.59 -0.63 36.02
C ALA A 912 1.73 -0.48 37.03
N GLN A 913 2.63 0.51 36.84
CA GLN A 913 3.71 0.80 37.78
C GLN A 913 3.19 1.10 39.19
N LEU A 914 2.18 1.97 39.33
CA LEU A 914 1.58 2.27 40.63
C LEU A 914 1.03 1.02 41.32
N VAL A 915 0.26 0.20 40.60
CA VAL A 915 -0.36 -1.02 41.14
C VAL A 915 0.69 -2.07 41.50
N LEU A 916 1.76 -2.21 40.70
CA LEU A 916 2.85 -3.13 40.96
C LEU A 916 3.62 -2.76 42.24
N ILE A 917 4.00 -1.49 42.38
CA ILE A 917 4.78 -1.00 43.51
C ILE A 917 3.96 -1.09 44.80
N LEU A 918 2.73 -0.57 44.79
CA LEU A 918 1.84 -0.62 45.96
C LEU A 918 1.50 -2.06 46.36
N GLY A 919 1.12 -2.89 45.39
CA GLY A 919 0.74 -4.27 45.64
C GLY A 919 1.89 -5.07 46.23
N LEU A 920 3.06 -5.05 45.59
CA LEU A 920 4.23 -5.80 46.04
C LEU A 920 4.76 -5.27 47.37
N GLY A 921 4.91 -3.95 47.50
CA GLY A 921 5.42 -3.31 48.70
C GLY A 921 4.55 -3.59 49.93
N SER A 922 3.23 -3.47 49.81
CA SER A 922 2.32 -3.76 50.93
C SER A 922 2.23 -5.24 51.28
N LEU A 923 2.29 -6.15 50.29
CA LEU A 923 2.37 -7.59 50.59
C LEU A 923 3.61 -7.92 51.43
N ILE A 924 4.76 -7.34 51.09
CA ILE A 924 6.03 -7.53 51.82
C ILE A 924 6.00 -6.85 53.19
N GLN A 925 5.41 -5.66 53.28
CA GLN A 925 5.29 -4.89 54.53
C GLN A 925 4.40 -5.61 55.56
N CYS A 926 3.29 -6.19 55.10
CA CYS A 926 2.21 -6.69 55.97
C CYS A 926 2.35 -8.16 56.35
N PHE A 927 3.17 -8.93 55.64
CA PHE A 927 3.29 -10.37 55.85
C PHE A 927 4.73 -10.83 55.77
N ASP A 928 5.09 -11.75 56.66
CA ASP A 928 6.29 -12.55 56.53
C ASP A 928 6.00 -13.73 55.61
N TRP A 929 6.72 -13.78 54.50
CA TRP A 929 6.53 -14.77 53.43
C TRP A 929 7.60 -15.85 53.48
N GLU A 930 7.16 -17.08 53.37
CA GLU A 930 7.99 -18.29 53.32
C GLU A 930 7.55 -19.17 52.15
N ARG A 931 8.45 -20.05 51.72
CA ARG A 931 8.13 -21.05 50.71
C ARG A 931 7.18 -22.09 51.31
N ASP A 932 6.31 -22.66 50.47
CA ASP A 932 5.39 -23.71 50.91
C ASP A 932 6.14 -25.01 51.29
N GLU A 933 7.19 -25.33 50.53
CA GLU A 933 8.08 -26.48 50.72
C GLU A 933 9.54 -26.02 50.84
N ASP A 934 10.44 -26.90 51.30
CA ASP A 934 11.88 -26.63 51.38
C ASP A 934 12.54 -26.48 49.99
N LEU A 935 11.83 -26.87 48.93
CA LEU A 935 12.29 -26.74 47.54
C LEU A 935 12.17 -25.30 47.05
N ALA A 936 13.01 -24.94 46.07
CA ALA A 936 12.89 -23.66 45.39
C ALA A 936 11.54 -23.56 44.67
N VAL A 937 10.96 -22.35 44.63
CA VAL A 937 9.74 -22.06 43.90
C VAL A 937 9.96 -22.40 42.42
N ASP A 938 9.06 -23.18 41.82
CA ASP A 938 9.10 -23.50 40.39
C ASP A 938 9.07 -22.22 39.55
N MET A 939 10.04 -22.04 38.65
CA MET A 939 10.14 -20.85 37.78
C MET A 939 9.78 -21.15 36.32
N SER A 940 9.00 -22.20 36.07
CA SER A 940 8.61 -22.60 34.73
C SER A 940 7.54 -21.68 34.13
N GLU A 941 7.63 -21.44 32.82
CA GLU A 941 6.77 -20.53 32.07
C GLU A 941 5.53 -21.25 31.54
N GLY A 942 4.35 -20.67 31.74
CA GLY A 942 3.08 -21.14 31.20
C GLY A 942 2.90 -20.77 29.72
N LYS A 943 1.73 -21.12 29.17
CA LYS A 943 1.38 -20.89 27.75
C LYS A 943 0.40 -19.71 27.63
N GLY A 944 0.52 -18.93 26.55
CA GLY A 944 -0.42 -17.86 26.23
C GLY A 944 0.22 -16.71 25.47
N LEU A 945 -0.58 -15.67 25.18
CA LEU A 945 -0.07 -14.38 24.71
C LEU A 945 0.67 -13.65 25.85
N SER A 946 0.18 -13.80 27.09
CA SER A 946 0.93 -13.43 28.29
C SER A 946 1.85 -14.58 28.74
N MET A 947 2.81 -14.30 29.63
CA MET A 947 3.73 -15.30 30.20
C MET A 947 3.42 -15.58 31.68
N PRO A 948 2.33 -16.30 32.01
CA PRO A 948 2.05 -16.71 33.38
C PRO A 948 3.07 -17.75 33.88
N LYS A 949 3.09 -18.06 35.17
CA LYS A 949 3.78 -19.25 35.69
C LYS A 949 3.06 -20.52 35.21
N ALA A 950 3.80 -21.61 34.96
CA ALA A 950 3.15 -22.88 34.62
C ALA A 950 2.47 -23.50 35.84
N VAL A 951 3.07 -23.33 37.02
CA VAL A 951 2.50 -23.68 38.33
C VAL A 951 2.20 -22.39 39.09
N PRO A 952 0.93 -22.11 39.46
CA PRO A 952 0.58 -20.96 40.27
C PRO A 952 1.38 -20.92 41.58
N LEU A 953 1.79 -19.72 42.01
CA LEU A 953 2.56 -19.57 43.23
C LEU A 953 1.71 -19.84 44.48
N VAL A 954 2.13 -20.84 45.24
CA VAL A 954 1.65 -21.10 46.60
C VAL A 954 2.77 -20.74 47.58
N ALA A 955 2.44 -19.93 48.59
CA ALA A 955 3.39 -19.49 49.59
C ALA A 955 2.76 -19.51 50.98
N LYS A 956 3.60 -19.63 52.01
CA LYS A 956 3.21 -19.50 53.41
C LYS A 956 3.35 -18.04 53.82
N CYS A 957 2.36 -17.51 54.52
CA CYS A 957 2.40 -16.16 55.05
C CYS A 957 1.99 -16.12 56.53
N LYS A 958 2.69 -15.28 57.30
CA LYS A 958 2.33 -14.92 58.67
C LYS A 958 2.09 -13.40 58.74
N SER A 959 1.02 -12.99 59.41
CA SER A 959 0.67 -11.57 59.58
C SER A 959 1.73 -10.83 60.41
N SER A 960 2.19 -9.69 59.91
CA SER A 960 3.09 -8.80 60.63
C SER A 960 2.33 -7.96 61.68
N PRO A 961 2.96 -7.56 62.81
CA PRO A 961 2.34 -6.72 63.85
C PRO A 961 1.77 -5.39 63.34
N ILE A 962 2.23 -4.89 62.19
CA ILE A 962 1.68 -3.67 61.57
C ILE A 962 0.18 -3.80 61.24
N LEU A 963 -0.31 -5.03 61.07
CA LEU A 963 -1.72 -5.32 60.79
C LEU A 963 -2.61 -5.27 62.04
N ASP A 964 -2.06 -5.28 63.24
CA ASP A 964 -2.81 -5.35 64.50
C ASP A 964 -3.10 -3.97 65.10
N ASN A 965 -2.44 -2.92 64.61
CA ASN A 965 -2.63 -1.53 65.03
C ASN A 965 -3.82 -0.80 64.34
N ASN A 966 -4.88 -1.50 63.93
CA ASN A 966 -6.04 -0.94 63.19
C ASN A 966 -5.68 -0.18 61.88
N VAL A 967 -4.58 -0.56 61.21
CA VAL A 967 -4.10 0.14 60.00
C VAL A 967 -4.91 -0.22 58.74
N ILE A 968 -5.74 -1.27 58.77
CA ILE A 968 -6.46 -1.83 57.59
C ILE A 968 -7.97 -1.82 57.74
#